data_AF-A0A496UEF4-F1
#
_entry.id   AF-A0A496UEF4-F1
#
_cell.length_a   1.000
_cell.length_b   1.000
_cell.length_c   1.000
_cell.angle_alpha   90.00
_cell.angle_beta   90.00
_cell.angle_gamma   90.00
#
_symmetry.space_group_name_H-M   'P 1'
#
loop_
_entity.id
_entity.type
_entity.pdbx_description
1 polymer ?
#
loop_
_entity_poly.entity_id
_entity_poly.type
_entity_poly.pdbx_seq_one_letter_code
_entity_poly.pdbx_strand_id
1 'polypeptide(L)'
;MTIGKKVLMAIAAMIVISIVAVTVSAICAPTVCEKNCSTKVEQCDVEAVMALDPVPEGAQVVTVNGDVYIDMTGNDNRIGAGDIRLTETCCGAPNSKVMPHDNEEIGSVFTILDQDIFTYMDSNANGIFDVGDAIYLDVDNDDEASVDDIRLTDSPPFDVLDSNGDVAIPSGEYGYAWSCVGIADADFGADLVEIGTDILPGGEGTLQALGGTIDGDCSGDWTCPDKLYLNQPTGLPQFDNFVTIGDLRLYMPNASDVMPVAMGECFDQCGTRVRQCAKDAVYALRVDTGATWGYTDTQDDDIFTPGDHNEGGYIDMDNDGVVSAGDVRVTSANSLEFDPNTKVADCDGDIDRLLETPAVFYNDEQTVFRYIDLDEEPGYSLGDPVYMDVDDSDDVSKYDIRITQSPVCEILKADGSTDVEAGEWGASWSIVELMDADAINDMPLTKLPDGDGGDAVVEDLLGFIDSDCNLCWSCPDKLYLQQLVGEDVDNGDADNYNLFVTIGDIRLYVPPAAIGDGPGEPCWEPCGTKVWQCDVDLVYALMDMPDGAQVRYVDEDADGVYSYENNEDGDGVYLDMDDNGIVSQGDIRLSYVCTQYYPNTKVGTDSLDHNDIDDIFMGATDDRVLYADIDGLAGYTLGDPLYLTMSAPYDTISLGDIRLTASPVYSDSGYGATGSIGEAWTRVIANDADLSWTAASGVPVDTVDGGVLENITQVFDSDCTQSWTCPDKLYLQQTKYDFVTIGDERLYIPAGPVSDDPCDIYDADGSETIELSEVIAAIDDYFDDLIELETVIDVMDCYFD
;
A
#
# COMPACT_ATOMS: atom_id res chain seq x y z
N MET A 1 0.51 53.37 -28.98
CA MET A 1 1.75 52.71 -28.54
C MET A 1 1.68 52.19 -27.10
N THR A 2 1.09 52.91 -26.15
CA THR A 2 1.03 52.50 -24.73
C THR A 2 0.02 51.40 -24.40
N ILE A 3 -1.00 51.17 -25.25
CA ILE A 3 -1.99 50.09 -25.06
C ILE A 3 -1.41 48.75 -25.52
N GLY A 4 -0.74 48.71 -26.68
CA GLY A 4 -0.12 47.48 -27.19
C GLY A 4 0.92 46.88 -26.24
N LYS A 5 1.74 47.70 -25.58
CA LYS A 5 2.71 47.21 -24.59
C LYS A 5 2.08 46.56 -23.36
N LYS A 6 0.90 47.00 -22.94
CA LYS A 6 0.19 46.43 -21.78
C LYS A 6 -0.51 45.12 -22.13
N VAL A 7 -1.05 45.03 -23.34
CA VAL A 7 -1.65 43.78 -23.86
C VAL A 7 -0.57 42.73 -24.07
N LEU A 8 0.58 43.11 -24.64
CA LEU A 8 1.73 42.22 -24.83
C LEU A 8 2.28 41.68 -23.50
N MET A 9 2.41 42.55 -22.47
CA MET A 9 2.82 42.12 -21.14
C MET A 9 1.81 41.22 -20.44
N ALA A 10 0.50 41.40 -20.71
CA ALA A 10 -0.53 40.54 -20.16
C ALA A 10 -0.53 39.15 -20.82
N ILE A 11 -0.33 39.09 -22.15
CA ILE A 11 -0.21 37.84 -22.89
C ILE A 11 1.06 37.09 -22.48
N ALA A 12 2.21 37.77 -22.40
CA ALA A 12 3.45 37.15 -21.94
C ALA A 12 3.36 36.66 -20.48
N ALA A 13 2.68 37.40 -19.60
CA ALA A 13 2.43 36.93 -18.23
C ALA A 13 1.48 35.73 -18.19
N MET A 14 0.45 35.69 -19.04
CA MET A 14 -0.44 34.53 -19.14
C MET A 14 0.29 33.31 -19.70
N ILE A 15 1.12 33.47 -20.73
CA ILE A 15 1.94 32.37 -21.27
C ILE A 15 2.94 31.87 -20.23
N VAL A 16 3.62 32.75 -19.48
CA VAL A 16 4.53 32.33 -18.40
C VAL A 16 3.77 31.67 -17.26
N ILE A 17 2.58 32.15 -16.89
CA ILE A 17 1.73 31.51 -15.87
C ILE A 17 1.24 30.16 -16.35
N SER A 18 0.86 30.00 -17.63
CA SER A 18 0.45 28.73 -18.22
C SER A 18 1.61 27.76 -18.31
N ILE A 19 2.80 28.18 -18.75
CA ILE A 19 4.00 27.34 -18.79
C ILE A 19 4.43 26.95 -17.37
N VAL A 20 4.39 27.87 -16.40
CA VAL A 20 4.70 27.56 -15.00
C VAL A 20 3.62 26.68 -14.37
N ALA A 21 2.34 26.86 -14.70
CA ALA A 21 1.26 26.00 -14.22
C ALA A 21 1.36 24.59 -14.82
N VAL A 22 1.73 24.46 -16.10
CA VAL A 22 1.95 23.18 -16.78
C VAL A 22 3.23 22.50 -16.29
N THR A 23 4.32 23.23 -16.04
CA THR A 23 5.54 22.62 -15.47
C THR A 23 5.39 22.31 -13.98
N VAL A 24 4.57 23.05 -13.23
CA VAL A 24 4.27 22.70 -11.83
C VAL A 24 3.24 21.57 -11.75
N SER A 25 2.28 21.47 -12.68
CA SER A 25 1.36 20.32 -12.72
C SER A 25 2.04 19.06 -13.24
N ALA A 26 3.03 19.15 -14.14
CA ALA A 26 3.83 18.01 -14.57
C ALA A 26 4.81 17.51 -13.49
N ILE A 27 5.15 18.32 -12.48
CA ILE A 27 5.88 17.88 -11.28
C ILE A 27 4.95 17.14 -10.30
N CYS A 28 3.64 17.24 -10.50
CA CYS A 28 2.61 16.47 -9.82
C CYS A 28 1.80 15.61 -10.81
N ALA A 29 2.37 15.27 -11.98
CA ALA A 29 1.93 14.05 -12.66
C ALA A 29 2.09 12.94 -11.61
N PRO A 30 1.13 12.00 -11.48
CA PRO A 30 1.23 10.93 -10.50
C PRO A 30 2.64 10.39 -10.67
N THR A 31 3.49 10.67 -9.68
CA THR A 31 4.84 10.14 -9.62
C THR A 31 4.66 8.69 -9.98
N VAL A 32 5.36 8.19 -11.00
CA VAL A 32 5.38 6.76 -11.28
C VAL A 32 5.68 6.14 -9.93
N CYS A 33 4.63 5.63 -9.30
CA CYS A 33 4.60 5.36 -7.87
C CYS A 33 5.49 4.16 -7.56
N GLU A 34 5.74 3.40 -8.61
CA GLU A 34 6.59 2.24 -8.64
C GLU A 34 7.88 2.59 -9.35
N LYS A 35 8.98 2.11 -8.77
CA LYS A 35 10.28 2.23 -9.37
C LYS A 35 10.44 1.18 -10.45
N ASN A 36 11.42 1.41 -11.33
CA ASN A 36 11.80 0.44 -12.34
C ASN A 36 12.17 -0.91 -11.71
N CYS A 37 12.06 -1.96 -12.50
CA CYS A 37 12.54 -3.29 -12.13
C CYS A 37 14.04 -3.28 -11.79
N SER A 38 14.50 -4.33 -11.12
CA SER A 38 15.85 -4.42 -10.57
C SER A 38 16.22 -3.37 -9.53
N THR A 39 15.20 -2.85 -8.85
CA THR A 39 15.38 -1.99 -7.70
C THR A 39 14.66 -2.59 -6.51
N LYS A 40 15.31 -2.47 -5.35
CA LYS A 40 14.73 -2.90 -4.09
C LYS A 40 13.63 -1.95 -3.66
N VAL A 41 12.63 -2.49 -3.00
CA VAL A 41 11.59 -1.72 -2.33
C VAL A 41 12.25 -0.97 -1.18
N GLU A 42 12.14 0.35 -1.24
CA GLU A 42 12.63 1.24 -0.19
C GLU A 42 11.45 1.70 0.68
N GLN A 43 11.75 2.06 1.92
CA GLN A 43 10.73 2.48 2.91
C GLN A 43 9.78 3.62 2.49
N CYS A 44 10.13 4.44 1.50
CA CYS A 44 9.29 5.56 1.07
C CYS A 44 8.51 5.23 -0.21
N ASP A 45 8.66 4.01 -0.74
CA ASP A 45 7.90 3.53 -1.88
C ASP A 45 6.46 3.28 -1.45
N VAL A 46 5.50 3.57 -2.33
CA VAL A 46 4.07 3.43 -2.03
C VAL A 46 3.69 1.96 -1.82
N GLU A 47 4.45 1.04 -2.39
CA GLU A 47 4.26 -0.41 -2.26
C GLU A 47 4.84 -1.02 -0.98
N ALA A 48 5.59 -0.28 -0.18
CA ALA A 48 6.22 -0.82 1.02
C ALA A 48 5.20 -0.99 2.16
N VAL A 49 4.85 -2.23 2.48
CA VAL A 49 4.07 -2.59 3.66
C VAL A 49 4.99 -2.63 4.88
N MET A 50 4.62 -1.89 5.91
CA MET A 50 5.41 -1.73 7.14
C MET A 50 5.15 -2.89 8.12
N ALA A 51 5.70 -4.06 7.82
CA ALA A 51 5.72 -5.20 8.73
C ALA A 51 6.63 -4.93 9.93
N LEU A 52 6.21 -5.39 11.11
CA LEU A 52 6.91 -5.20 12.37
C LEU A 52 7.57 -6.49 12.83
N ASP A 53 8.88 -6.43 12.98
CA ASP A 53 9.63 -7.45 13.69
C ASP A 53 9.50 -7.25 15.21
N PRO A 54 9.53 -8.33 16.01
CA PRO A 54 9.60 -8.19 17.46
C PRO A 54 10.84 -7.40 17.89
N VAL A 55 10.70 -6.56 18.91
CA VAL A 55 11.87 -5.89 19.51
C VAL A 55 12.96 -6.92 19.92
N PRO A 56 14.25 -6.56 19.82
CA PRO A 56 15.35 -7.45 20.17
C PRO A 56 15.19 -8.09 21.57
N GLU A 57 15.52 -9.38 21.69
CA GLU A 57 15.38 -10.09 22.97
C GLU A 57 16.19 -9.41 24.08
N GLY A 58 15.49 -8.98 25.14
CA GLY A 58 16.10 -8.28 26.26
C GLY A 58 16.17 -6.76 26.12
N ALA A 59 15.54 -6.18 25.09
CA ALA A 59 15.25 -4.75 25.07
C ALA A 59 14.47 -4.36 26.33
N GLN A 60 14.72 -3.20 26.92
CA GLN A 60 14.08 -2.83 28.19
C GLN A 60 14.21 -1.34 28.49
N VAL A 61 13.31 -0.80 29.29
CA VAL A 61 13.40 0.59 29.75
C VAL A 61 14.31 0.68 30.98
N VAL A 62 15.26 1.61 30.95
CA VAL A 62 16.34 1.73 31.93
C VAL A 62 16.58 3.18 32.34
N THR A 63 17.18 3.38 33.52
CA THR A 63 17.55 4.71 34.03
C THR A 63 19.03 4.87 34.35
N VAL A 64 19.57 6.05 34.04
CA VAL A 64 20.93 6.47 34.37
C VAL A 64 20.89 7.89 34.92
N ASN A 65 21.18 8.05 36.21
CA ASN A 65 21.22 9.36 36.88
C ASN A 65 19.94 10.22 36.77
N GLY A 66 18.78 9.59 36.52
CA GLY A 66 17.49 10.27 36.32
C GLY A 66 17.09 10.42 34.85
N ASP A 67 18.02 10.17 33.92
CA ASP A 67 17.70 10.09 32.49
C ASP A 67 17.16 8.70 32.16
N VAL A 68 16.19 8.62 31.25
CA VAL A 68 15.50 7.37 30.87
C VAL A 68 15.84 7.00 29.44
N TYR A 69 16.08 5.71 29.21
CA TYR A 69 16.45 5.14 27.91
C TYR A 69 15.68 3.85 27.64
N ILE A 70 15.61 3.45 26.38
CA ILE A 70 15.33 2.09 25.95
C ILE A 70 16.66 1.46 25.54
N ASP A 71 17.10 0.47 26.31
CA ASP A 71 18.22 -0.39 25.94
C ASP A 71 17.76 -1.32 24.82
N MET A 72 18.38 -1.20 23.64
CA MET A 72 18.07 -2.03 22.47
C MET A 72 19.16 -3.07 22.20
N THR A 73 20.27 -3.00 22.93
CA THR A 73 21.46 -3.86 22.72
C THR A 73 21.49 -5.08 23.65
N GLY A 74 20.51 -5.16 24.55
CA GLY A 74 20.23 -6.32 25.40
C GLY A 74 20.97 -6.29 26.74
N ASN A 75 21.01 -7.43 27.44
CA ASN A 75 21.33 -7.53 28.87
C ASN A 75 22.79 -7.29 29.31
N ASP A 76 23.51 -6.30 28.75
CA ASP A 76 24.88 -5.95 29.15
C ASP A 76 24.94 -5.01 30.38
N ASN A 77 23.77 -4.52 30.82
CA ASN A 77 23.56 -3.57 31.93
C ASN A 77 24.26 -2.23 31.75
N ARG A 78 24.46 -1.79 30.50
CA ARG A 78 25.12 -0.54 30.16
C ARG A 78 24.41 0.15 29.01
N ILE A 79 24.50 1.48 28.97
CA ILE A 79 24.09 2.21 27.77
C ILE A 79 25.04 1.89 26.63
N GLY A 80 24.51 1.32 25.56
CA GLY A 80 25.17 0.97 24.31
C GLY A 80 24.98 2.06 23.25
N ALA A 81 25.77 1.97 22.18
CA ALA A 81 25.41 2.65 20.95
C ALA A 81 24.27 1.84 20.33
N GLY A 82 23.13 2.46 20.03
CA GLY A 82 21.92 1.72 19.68
C GLY A 82 20.70 2.14 20.49
N ASP A 83 20.89 2.43 21.77
CA ASP A 83 19.81 2.70 22.71
C ASP A 83 19.05 3.98 22.36
N ILE A 84 17.79 4.09 22.77
CA ILE A 84 16.95 5.26 22.51
C ILE A 84 16.81 6.10 23.78
N ARG A 85 17.02 7.41 23.68
CA ARG A 85 16.77 8.34 24.78
C ARG A 85 15.27 8.61 24.88
N LEU A 86 14.69 8.53 26.07
CA LEU A 86 13.30 8.98 26.31
C LEU A 86 13.25 10.36 26.98
N THR A 87 14.37 10.81 27.57
CA THR A 87 14.53 12.15 28.16
C THR A 87 15.64 12.94 27.48
N GLU A 88 15.66 14.27 27.67
CA GLU A 88 16.77 15.10 27.22
C GLU A 88 18.01 14.80 28.08
N THR A 89 19.15 14.56 27.44
CA THR A 89 20.42 14.28 28.14
C THR A 89 21.40 15.42 27.93
N CYS A 90 22.64 15.25 28.42
CA CYS A 90 23.72 16.20 28.12
C CYS A 90 24.03 16.34 26.62
N CYS A 91 23.68 15.30 25.85
CA CYS A 91 24.38 14.96 24.63
C CYS A 91 23.41 14.60 23.49
N GLY A 92 22.13 14.36 23.79
CA GLY A 92 21.07 14.16 22.80
C GLY A 92 19.72 14.68 23.29
N ALA A 93 18.83 14.92 22.33
CA ALA A 93 17.43 15.22 22.60
C ALA A 93 16.67 13.92 22.99
N PRO A 94 15.49 14.01 23.62
CA PRO A 94 14.57 12.88 23.68
C PRO A 94 14.33 12.29 22.29
N ASN A 95 14.02 11.00 22.25
CA ASN A 95 13.78 10.25 21.03
C ASN A 95 14.94 10.40 20.02
N SER A 96 16.15 10.25 20.54
CA SER A 96 17.35 10.14 19.69
C SER A 96 18.13 8.90 20.06
N LYS A 97 18.75 8.30 19.05
CA LYS A 97 19.60 7.12 19.23
C LYS A 97 20.94 7.51 19.86
N VAL A 98 21.44 6.69 20.78
CA VAL A 98 22.77 6.84 21.35
C VAL A 98 23.79 6.49 20.29
N MET A 99 24.56 7.48 19.85
CA MET A 99 25.52 7.35 18.76
C MET A 99 26.87 6.86 19.29
N PRO A 100 27.68 6.16 18.48
CA PRO A 100 29.00 5.66 18.90
C PRO A 100 29.98 6.72 19.44
N HIS A 101 29.71 8.01 19.22
CA HIS A 101 30.54 9.13 19.68
C HIS A 101 30.03 9.80 20.97
N ASP A 102 28.90 9.35 21.53
CA ASP A 102 28.32 9.81 22.80
C ASP A 102 29.05 9.21 24.00
N ASN A 103 30.36 9.47 24.05
CA ASN A 103 31.31 8.86 24.98
C ASN A 103 31.02 9.17 26.47
N GLU A 104 30.15 10.13 26.76
CA GLU A 104 29.75 10.48 28.13
C GLU A 104 28.63 9.57 28.66
N GLU A 105 27.85 8.97 27.76
CA GLU A 105 26.75 8.06 28.08
C GLU A 105 27.18 6.61 27.95
N ILE A 106 27.87 6.26 26.85
CA ILE A 106 28.25 4.88 26.53
C ILE A 106 29.03 4.22 27.68
N GLY A 107 28.57 3.03 28.08
CA GLY A 107 29.16 2.23 29.14
C GLY A 107 28.76 2.65 30.55
N SER A 108 27.88 3.65 30.69
CA SER A 108 27.23 3.98 31.96
C SER A 108 26.38 2.81 32.42
N VAL A 109 26.52 2.43 33.68
CA VAL A 109 25.74 1.33 34.26
C VAL A 109 24.37 1.88 34.62
N PHE A 110 23.33 1.30 34.03
CA PHE A 110 21.95 1.68 34.31
C PHE A 110 21.34 0.86 35.45
N THR A 111 20.18 1.31 35.91
CA THR A 111 19.25 0.51 36.71
C THR A 111 18.04 0.21 35.84
N ILE A 112 17.66 -1.06 35.75
CA ILE A 112 16.40 -1.45 35.08
C ILE A 112 15.27 -0.82 35.89
N LEU A 113 14.30 -0.18 35.21
CA LEU A 113 13.10 0.27 35.90
C LEU A 113 12.37 -0.93 36.49
N ASP A 114 11.74 -0.77 37.65
CA ASP A 114 11.05 -1.90 38.28
C ASP A 114 9.94 -2.46 37.37
N GLN A 115 9.43 -1.65 36.43
CA GLN A 115 8.56 -2.03 35.31
C GLN A 115 8.82 -1.16 34.06
N ASP A 116 8.62 -1.74 32.88
CA ASP A 116 8.65 -1.12 31.55
C ASP A 116 7.25 -1.00 30.97
N ILE A 117 6.28 -0.63 31.81
CA ILE A 117 4.87 -0.60 31.45
C ILE A 117 4.53 0.74 30.80
N PHE A 118 4.00 0.67 29.59
CA PHE A 118 3.36 1.78 28.90
C PHE A 118 1.90 1.88 29.34
N THR A 119 1.51 3.08 29.73
CA THR A 119 0.16 3.40 30.19
C THR A 119 -0.45 4.48 29.30
N TYR A 120 -1.77 4.62 29.38
CA TYR A 120 -2.49 5.69 28.72
C TYR A 120 -3.38 6.45 29.69
N MET A 121 -3.63 7.71 29.37
CA MET A 121 -4.63 8.56 30.02
C MET A 121 -5.88 8.58 29.15
N ASP A 122 -6.92 7.88 29.60
CA ASP A 122 -8.26 7.85 29.00
C ASP A 122 -8.87 9.26 29.01
N SER A 123 -8.63 9.99 27.93
CA SER A 123 -8.86 11.44 27.86
C SER A 123 -10.34 11.76 27.62
N ASN A 124 -11.07 10.81 27.02
CA ASN A 124 -12.49 10.94 26.71
C ASN A 124 -13.39 10.15 27.69
N ALA A 125 -12.81 9.40 28.62
CA ALA A 125 -13.46 8.58 29.65
C ALA A 125 -14.36 7.46 29.09
N ASN A 126 -14.00 6.87 27.95
CA ASN A 126 -14.74 5.76 27.34
C ASN A 126 -14.30 4.38 27.86
N GLY A 127 -13.18 4.30 28.58
CA GLY A 127 -12.63 3.08 29.17
C GLY A 127 -11.96 2.14 28.18
N ILE A 128 -11.63 2.61 26.97
CA ILE A 128 -10.86 1.88 25.96
C ILE A 128 -9.66 2.74 25.54
N PHE A 129 -8.57 2.08 25.15
CA PHE A 129 -7.41 2.77 24.61
C PHE A 129 -7.65 3.09 23.13
N ASP A 130 -7.73 4.37 22.77
CA ASP A 130 -7.98 4.83 21.40
C ASP A 130 -6.97 5.89 20.94
N VAL A 131 -7.11 6.40 19.70
CA VAL A 131 -6.17 7.40 19.15
C VAL A 131 -6.12 8.71 19.94
N GLY A 132 -7.21 9.05 20.63
CA GLY A 132 -7.37 10.28 21.41
C GLY A 132 -6.65 10.27 22.75
N ASP A 133 -6.13 9.13 23.19
CA ASP A 133 -5.51 8.98 24.49
C ASP A 133 -4.01 9.29 24.50
N ALA A 134 -3.57 9.99 25.53
CA ALA A 134 -2.16 10.29 25.69
C ALA A 134 -1.41 9.09 26.29
N ILE A 135 -0.24 8.77 25.75
CA ILE A 135 0.58 7.64 26.21
C ILE A 135 1.67 8.16 27.14
N TYR A 136 1.86 7.46 28.25
CA TYR A 136 2.84 7.76 29.28
C TYR A 136 3.74 6.55 29.52
N LEU A 137 4.97 6.83 29.91
CA LEU A 137 5.79 5.90 30.69
C LEU A 137 5.68 6.31 32.15
N ASP A 138 4.97 5.51 32.93
CA ASP A 138 4.84 5.66 34.39
C ASP A 138 6.13 5.15 35.04
N VAL A 139 6.99 6.09 35.45
CA VAL A 139 8.36 5.79 35.87
C VAL A 139 8.39 5.27 37.32
N ASP A 140 7.43 5.69 38.16
CA ASP A 140 7.36 5.27 39.56
C ASP A 140 6.24 4.26 39.88
N ASN A 141 5.48 3.88 38.86
CA ASN A 141 4.46 2.83 38.88
C ASN A 141 3.43 3.08 39.98
N ASP A 142 2.87 4.29 39.98
CA ASP A 142 1.83 4.69 40.92
C ASP A 142 0.43 4.77 40.30
N ASP A 143 0.31 4.39 39.01
CA ASP A 143 -0.91 4.39 38.20
C ASP A 143 -1.54 5.80 38.06
N GLU A 144 -0.76 6.88 38.30
CA GLU A 144 -1.17 8.27 38.15
C GLU A 144 -0.12 9.03 37.33
N ALA A 145 -0.52 10.04 36.55
CA ALA A 145 0.44 10.93 35.90
C ALA A 145 1.15 11.79 36.96
N SER A 146 2.34 11.34 37.33
CA SER A 146 3.12 11.69 38.52
C SER A 146 4.36 12.51 38.13
N VAL A 147 5.10 13.05 39.10
CA VAL A 147 6.29 13.87 38.76
C VAL A 147 7.39 12.98 38.20
N ASP A 148 7.99 13.41 37.09
CA ASP A 148 9.06 12.73 36.36
C ASP A 148 8.60 11.60 35.41
N ASP A 149 7.29 11.29 35.37
CA ASP A 149 6.72 10.47 34.28
C ASP A 149 6.92 11.11 32.93
N ILE A 150 7.01 10.30 31.89
CA ILE A 150 7.34 10.77 30.55
C ILE A 150 6.11 10.66 29.65
N ARG A 151 5.69 11.80 29.10
CA ARG A 151 4.72 11.82 28.01
C ARG A 151 5.39 11.28 26.75
N LEU A 152 4.85 10.24 26.16
CA LEU A 152 5.33 9.72 24.88
C LEU A 152 4.60 10.39 23.71
N THR A 153 3.38 10.89 23.93
CA THR A 153 2.62 11.71 22.98
C THR A 153 2.31 13.10 23.54
N ASP A 154 1.79 14.00 22.70
CA ASP A 154 1.07 15.18 23.19
C ASP A 154 -0.11 14.73 24.07
N SER A 155 -0.53 15.58 25.00
CA SER A 155 -1.65 15.30 25.92
C SER A 155 -2.74 16.37 25.81
N PRO A 156 -3.91 16.06 25.23
CA PRO A 156 -4.19 14.89 24.39
C PRO A 156 -3.39 14.93 23.06
N PRO A 157 -3.17 13.79 22.38
CA PRO A 157 -2.47 13.74 21.09
C PRO A 157 -3.22 14.42 19.94
N PHE A 158 -4.55 14.49 20.03
CA PHE A 158 -5.43 15.11 19.04
C PHE A 158 -6.37 16.11 19.70
N ASP A 159 -7.00 16.93 18.86
CA ASP A 159 -8.11 17.75 19.29
C ASP A 159 -9.26 16.84 19.73
N VAL A 160 -9.59 16.85 21.03
CA VAL A 160 -10.74 16.13 21.56
C VAL A 160 -11.99 16.92 21.18
N LEU A 161 -12.85 16.32 20.40
CA LEU A 161 -14.10 16.94 19.93
C LEU A 161 -15.22 16.77 20.96
N ASP A 162 -16.13 17.74 21.06
CA ASP A 162 -17.37 17.58 21.81
C ASP A 162 -18.45 16.87 20.99
N SER A 163 -19.63 16.64 21.58
CA SER A 163 -20.75 15.98 20.90
C SER A 163 -21.30 16.73 19.68
N ASN A 164 -20.85 17.95 19.40
CA ASN A 164 -21.20 18.73 18.21
C ASN A 164 -20.08 18.70 17.15
N GLY A 165 -18.97 18.01 17.41
CA GLY A 165 -17.78 18.00 16.55
C GLY A 165 -16.90 19.24 16.70
N ASP A 166 -17.14 20.12 17.69
CA ASP A 166 -16.29 21.28 17.95
C ASP A 166 -15.10 20.87 18.84
N VAL A 167 -13.92 21.48 18.64
CA VAL A 167 -12.73 21.22 19.48
C VAL A 167 -12.99 21.63 20.94
N ALA A 168 -13.10 20.64 21.83
CA ALA A 168 -13.30 20.80 23.26
C ALA A 168 -11.98 21.02 24.01
N ILE A 169 -10.97 20.21 23.67
CA ILE A 169 -9.61 20.28 24.21
C ILE A 169 -8.64 20.21 23.02
N PRO A 170 -7.82 21.23 22.77
CA PRO A 170 -6.86 21.16 21.67
C PRO A 170 -5.71 20.20 22.01
N SER A 171 -5.11 19.62 20.96
CA SER A 171 -3.92 18.78 21.08
C SER A 171 -2.80 19.51 21.86
N GLY A 172 -2.14 18.79 22.76
CA GLY A 172 -1.03 19.26 23.57
C GLY A 172 -1.38 20.29 24.65
N GLU A 173 -2.66 20.53 24.94
CA GLU A 173 -3.10 21.50 25.97
C GLU A 173 -2.53 21.19 27.37
N TYR A 174 -2.37 19.90 27.69
CA TYR A 174 -1.92 19.44 29.01
C TYR A 174 -0.41 19.22 29.08
N GLY A 175 0.22 18.92 27.94
CA GLY A 175 1.66 18.75 27.82
C GLY A 175 2.05 18.30 26.42
N TYR A 176 3.33 18.47 26.10
CA TYR A 176 3.89 18.06 24.80
C TYR A 176 4.54 16.68 24.89
N ALA A 177 4.61 15.97 23.77
CA ALA A 177 5.36 14.74 23.63
C ALA A 177 6.80 14.91 24.12
N TRP A 178 7.34 13.85 24.72
CA TRP A 178 8.70 13.74 25.23
C TRP A 178 9.05 14.70 26.37
N SER A 179 8.03 15.19 27.08
CA SER A 179 8.20 16.04 28.27
C SER A 179 7.89 15.27 29.55
N CYS A 180 8.62 15.57 30.62
CA CYS A 180 8.31 15.04 31.94
C CYS A 180 7.09 15.75 32.54
N VAL A 181 6.25 15.01 33.25
CA VAL A 181 5.10 15.55 34.00
C VAL A 181 5.61 16.35 35.20
N GLY A 182 5.15 17.59 35.31
CA GLY A 182 5.44 18.49 36.41
C GLY A 182 4.22 18.74 37.29
N ILE A 183 4.46 19.08 38.57
CA ILE A 183 3.40 19.40 39.56
C ILE A 183 2.43 20.54 39.18
N ALA A 184 2.72 21.27 38.11
CA ALA A 184 1.95 22.41 37.64
C ALA A 184 1.24 22.12 36.31
N ASP A 185 1.47 20.96 35.72
CA ASP A 185 0.87 20.54 34.47
C ASP A 185 -0.58 20.12 34.72
N ALA A 186 -1.40 20.17 33.68
CA ALA A 186 -2.85 20.00 33.82
C ALA A 186 -3.28 18.54 33.97
N ASP A 187 -2.46 17.62 33.46
CA ASP A 187 -2.58 16.17 33.56
C ASP A 187 -1.99 15.60 34.86
N PHE A 188 -1.33 16.41 35.71
CA PHE A 188 -0.80 15.92 36.98
C PHE A 188 -1.90 15.33 37.88
N GLY A 189 -1.73 14.07 38.26
CA GLY A 189 -2.68 13.27 39.04
C GLY A 189 -3.86 12.73 38.24
N ALA A 190 -3.75 12.67 36.90
CA ALA A 190 -4.68 11.91 36.07
C ALA A 190 -4.46 10.41 36.30
N ASP A 191 -5.54 9.63 36.32
CA ASP A 191 -5.45 8.17 36.44
C ASP A 191 -4.84 7.62 35.14
N LEU A 192 -3.85 6.74 35.26
CA LEU A 192 -3.22 6.03 34.15
C LEU A 192 -3.69 4.57 34.12
N VAL A 193 -3.85 4.02 32.93
CA VAL A 193 -4.28 2.64 32.71
C VAL A 193 -3.23 1.93 31.86
N GLU A 194 -2.83 0.72 32.27
CA GLU A 194 -1.90 -0.11 31.51
C GLU A 194 -2.50 -0.53 30.16
N ILE A 195 -1.71 -0.37 29.08
CA ILE A 195 -2.14 -0.71 27.73
C ILE A 195 -2.22 -2.24 27.56
N GLY A 196 -3.30 -2.73 26.96
CA GLY A 196 -3.46 -4.14 26.59
C GLY A 196 -3.98 -5.08 27.70
N THR A 197 -4.27 -4.58 28.91
CA THR A 197 -4.76 -5.39 30.05
C THR A 197 -6.02 -6.21 29.76
N ASP A 198 -6.90 -5.70 28.91
CA ASP A 198 -8.14 -6.38 28.53
C ASP A 198 -8.06 -7.16 27.21
N ILE A 199 -6.95 -7.00 26.46
CA ILE A 199 -6.82 -7.47 25.07
C ILE A 199 -5.79 -8.60 24.93
N LEU A 200 -4.63 -8.50 25.60
CA LEU A 200 -3.51 -9.44 25.44
C LEU A 200 -3.36 -10.37 26.65
N PRO A 201 -3.56 -11.70 26.52
CA PRO A 201 -3.38 -12.63 27.63
C PRO A 201 -1.89 -12.86 27.96
N GLY A 202 -1.36 -12.20 28.99
CA GLY A 202 -0.14 -12.64 29.71
C GLY A 202 1.15 -11.84 29.53
N GLY A 203 1.07 -10.58 29.11
CA GLY A 203 2.22 -9.67 29.01
C GLY A 203 1.75 -8.24 28.76
N GLU A 204 1.02 -7.67 29.71
CA GLU A 204 0.34 -6.39 29.57
C GLU A 204 1.38 -5.25 29.59
N GLY A 205 1.17 -4.21 28.77
CA GLY A 205 1.92 -2.95 28.82
C GLY A 205 3.42 -2.95 28.50
N THR A 206 4.12 -4.08 28.40
CA THR A 206 5.60 -4.08 28.29
C THR A 206 6.11 -3.75 26.90
N LEU A 207 7.39 -3.34 26.81
CA LEU A 207 8.04 -3.13 25.52
C LEU A 207 8.12 -4.42 24.68
N GLN A 208 8.26 -5.58 25.30
CA GLN A 208 8.24 -6.86 24.57
C GLN A 208 6.87 -7.19 23.96
N ALA A 209 5.80 -6.71 24.57
CA ALA A 209 4.45 -7.04 24.13
C ALA A 209 3.91 -6.04 23.12
N LEU A 210 4.26 -4.75 23.29
CA LEU A 210 3.76 -3.67 22.46
C LEU A 210 4.79 -3.17 21.45
N GLY A 211 6.08 -3.41 21.67
CA GLY A 211 7.13 -2.89 20.82
C GLY A 211 7.29 -3.70 19.53
N GLY A 212 7.31 -3.00 18.41
CA GLY A 212 7.67 -3.54 17.09
C GLY A 212 8.76 -2.70 16.43
N THR A 213 9.68 -3.33 15.70
CA THR A 213 10.72 -2.65 14.93
C THR A 213 10.52 -2.82 13.44
N ILE A 214 10.86 -1.79 12.67
CA ILE A 214 11.05 -1.92 11.22
C ILE A 214 12.54 -1.90 10.96
N ASP A 215 13.05 -2.98 10.40
CA ASP A 215 14.41 -3.08 9.88
C ASP A 215 14.52 -2.27 8.58
N GLY A 216 15.03 -1.05 8.70
CA GLY A 216 15.02 -0.07 7.61
C GLY A 216 16.12 -0.29 6.58
N ASP A 217 17.16 -1.07 6.91
CA ASP A 217 18.24 -1.45 6.01
C ASP A 217 18.29 -2.95 5.69
N CYS A 218 17.33 -3.70 6.23
CA CYS A 218 17.13 -5.12 6.02
C CYS A 218 18.35 -5.94 6.47
N SER A 219 19.01 -5.50 7.55
CA SER A 219 20.23 -6.11 8.09
C SER A 219 19.98 -7.26 9.07
N GLY A 220 18.74 -7.44 9.52
CA GLY A 220 18.34 -8.36 10.56
C GLY A 220 18.82 -7.98 11.97
N ASP A 221 19.42 -6.80 12.14
CA ASP A 221 19.98 -6.29 13.40
C ASP A 221 19.50 -4.86 13.66
N TRP A 222 19.53 -4.40 14.92
CA TRP A 222 19.12 -3.03 15.27
C TRP A 222 20.15 -1.94 14.85
N THR A 223 19.99 -1.34 13.67
CA THR A 223 20.86 -0.34 13.04
C THR A 223 20.21 1.05 12.99
N CYS A 224 20.96 2.08 12.56
CA CYS A 224 20.49 3.47 12.60
C CYS A 224 19.24 3.79 11.75
N PRO A 225 19.03 3.18 10.57
CA PRO A 225 17.83 3.38 9.74
C PRO A 225 16.54 2.78 10.35
N ASP A 226 16.67 1.92 11.35
CA ASP A 226 15.54 1.22 11.93
C ASP A 226 14.62 2.13 12.72
N LYS A 227 13.37 1.69 12.83
CA LYS A 227 12.30 2.39 13.53
C LYS A 227 11.77 1.54 14.66
N LEU A 228 11.25 2.19 15.69
CA LEU A 228 10.60 1.53 16.80
C LEU A 228 9.20 2.12 16.95
N TYR A 229 8.21 1.24 17.00
CA TYR A 229 6.81 1.56 17.23
C TYR A 229 6.36 0.97 18.57
N LEU A 230 5.34 1.58 19.18
CA LEU A 230 4.50 0.90 20.14
C LEU A 230 3.15 0.63 19.48
N ASN A 231 2.83 -0.64 19.34
CA ASN A 231 1.64 -1.12 18.67
C ASN A 231 0.42 -0.88 19.57
N GLN A 232 -0.66 -0.42 18.96
CA GLN A 232 -1.95 -0.41 19.60
C GLN A 232 -2.52 -1.83 19.51
N PRO A 233 -2.61 -2.57 20.63
CA PRO A 233 -2.99 -3.97 20.59
C PRO A 233 -4.45 -4.08 20.16
N THR A 234 -4.69 -4.83 19.10
CA THR A 234 -6.04 -5.09 18.57
C THR A 234 -6.62 -6.40 19.10
N GLY A 235 -5.75 -7.28 19.62
CA GLY A 235 -6.09 -8.65 20.02
C GLY A 235 -6.12 -9.62 18.84
N LEU A 236 -5.75 -9.13 17.65
CA LEU A 236 -5.66 -9.88 16.40
C LEU A 236 -4.17 -9.90 16.00
N PRO A 237 -3.46 -11.02 16.19
CA PRO A 237 -2.02 -11.11 15.90
C PRO A 237 -1.66 -10.70 14.47
N GLN A 238 -2.57 -10.91 13.52
CA GLN A 238 -2.41 -10.49 12.13
C GLN A 238 -2.31 -8.96 11.95
N PHE A 239 -2.85 -8.15 12.86
CA PHE A 239 -2.78 -6.68 12.79
C PHE A 239 -1.60 -6.17 13.61
N ASP A 240 -1.36 -6.82 14.76
CA ASP A 240 -0.30 -6.44 15.69
C ASP A 240 1.12 -6.69 15.12
N ASN A 241 1.24 -7.32 13.94
CA ASN A 241 2.49 -7.52 13.19
C ASN A 241 2.75 -6.45 12.12
N PHE A 242 1.91 -5.42 12.01
CA PHE A 242 2.07 -4.34 11.03
C PHE A 242 1.91 -2.98 11.72
N VAL A 243 2.44 -1.94 11.09
CA VAL A 243 2.17 -0.56 11.52
C VAL A 243 0.77 -0.17 11.07
N THR A 244 -0.17 -0.12 12.01
CA THR A 244 -1.57 0.23 11.75
C THR A 244 -1.91 1.62 12.31
N ILE A 245 -3.10 2.12 11.99
CA ILE A 245 -3.59 3.39 12.55
C ILE A 245 -3.63 3.26 14.08
N GLY A 246 -3.15 4.31 14.76
CA GLY A 246 -3.13 4.38 16.22
C GLY A 246 -1.82 3.98 16.88
N ASP A 247 -0.95 3.26 16.17
CA ASP A 247 0.40 2.92 16.62
C ASP A 247 1.23 4.18 16.91
N LEU A 248 2.08 4.14 17.93
CA LEU A 248 2.95 5.25 18.29
C LEU A 248 4.30 5.11 17.62
N ARG A 249 4.72 6.17 16.92
CA ARG A 249 6.11 6.34 16.46
C ARG A 249 7.01 6.64 17.65
N LEU A 250 7.61 5.61 18.24
CA LEU A 250 8.47 5.77 19.41
C LEU A 250 9.87 6.25 19.03
N TYR A 251 10.43 5.72 17.93
CA TYR A 251 11.66 6.21 17.32
C TYR A 251 11.61 6.18 15.79
N MET A 252 11.93 7.34 15.21
CA MET A 252 12.16 7.55 13.78
C MET A 252 13.51 8.22 13.66
N PRO A 253 14.42 7.67 12.83
CA PRO A 253 15.73 8.26 12.71
C PRO A 253 15.63 9.59 11.95
N ASN A 254 16.28 10.65 12.45
CA ASN A 254 16.24 11.94 11.77
C ASN A 254 16.88 11.81 10.38
N ALA A 255 16.29 12.46 9.38
CA ALA A 255 16.86 12.54 8.03
C ALA A 255 18.31 13.06 7.99
N SER A 256 18.74 13.82 9.01
CA SER A 256 20.12 14.29 9.14
C SER A 256 21.10 13.21 9.65
N ASP A 257 20.59 12.22 10.36
CA ASP A 257 21.36 11.18 11.05
C ASP A 257 21.48 9.92 10.17
N VAL A 258 20.55 9.73 9.24
CA VAL A 258 20.58 8.68 8.21
C VAL A 258 21.07 9.26 6.89
N MET A 259 22.20 8.78 6.39
CA MET A 259 22.63 9.04 5.02
C MET A 259 22.22 7.83 4.17
N PRO A 260 21.44 8.02 3.10
CA PRO A 260 21.14 9.28 2.41
C PRO A 260 19.86 9.98 2.94
N VAL A 261 19.88 11.32 2.93
CA VAL A 261 18.80 12.23 3.36
C VAL A 261 17.43 11.90 2.74
N ALA A 262 17.40 11.21 1.59
CA ALA A 262 16.18 10.81 0.90
C ALA A 262 15.28 9.85 1.72
N MET A 263 15.83 9.17 2.73
CA MET A 263 15.11 8.17 3.52
C MET A 263 14.28 8.74 4.69
N GLY A 264 14.62 9.92 5.21
CA GLY A 264 14.03 10.43 6.46
C GLY A 264 12.92 11.46 6.29
N GLU A 265 12.53 11.81 5.05
CA GLU A 265 11.54 12.88 4.80
C GLU A 265 10.10 12.36 4.62
N CYS A 266 9.86 11.04 4.66
CA CYS A 266 8.55 10.48 4.32
C CYS A 266 7.68 10.10 5.53
N PHE A 267 8.20 10.15 6.76
CA PHE A 267 7.43 9.83 7.98
C PHE A 267 7.23 11.05 8.86
N ASP A 268 6.15 11.01 9.65
CA ASP A 268 5.90 12.00 10.69
C ASP A 268 6.92 11.91 11.83
N GLN A 269 6.98 12.97 12.62
CA GLN A 269 7.87 13.05 13.78
C GLN A 269 7.46 12.06 14.87
N CYS A 270 8.41 11.59 15.67
CA CYS A 270 8.10 10.67 16.76
C CYS A 270 7.28 11.35 17.86
N GLY A 271 6.59 10.54 18.65
CA GLY A 271 5.60 11.01 19.61
C GLY A 271 4.27 11.38 18.96
N THR A 272 4.16 11.17 17.64
CA THR A 272 2.90 11.18 16.91
C THR A 272 2.40 9.75 16.70
N ARG A 273 1.09 9.60 16.66
CA ARG A 273 0.47 8.34 16.24
C ARG A 273 0.41 8.23 14.73
N VAL A 274 0.42 7.00 14.24
CA VAL A 274 0.12 6.67 12.86
C VAL A 274 -1.33 7.07 12.61
N ARG A 275 -1.51 7.86 11.56
CA ARG A 275 -2.80 8.42 11.15
C ARG A 275 -3.18 7.79 9.83
N GLN A 276 -4.45 7.90 9.50
CA GLN A 276 -4.87 7.72 8.11
C GLN A 276 -4.05 8.62 7.19
N CYS A 277 -3.81 8.15 5.97
CA CYS A 277 -2.96 8.79 4.96
C CYS A 277 -1.46 8.79 5.28
N ALA A 278 -1.05 8.37 6.48
CA ALA A 278 0.37 8.28 6.78
C ALA A 278 1.02 7.19 5.93
N LYS A 279 2.23 7.46 5.42
CA LYS A 279 2.94 6.54 4.52
C LYS A 279 3.34 5.20 5.14
N ASP A 280 3.39 5.15 6.47
CA ASP A 280 3.62 3.95 7.26
C ASP A 280 2.34 3.26 7.71
N ALA A 281 1.15 3.77 7.36
CA ALA A 281 -0.10 3.13 7.74
C ALA A 281 -0.42 1.94 6.83
N VAL A 282 -0.60 0.78 7.44
CA VAL A 282 -1.16 -0.42 6.81
C VAL A 282 -2.65 -0.49 7.16
N TYR A 283 -3.51 -0.59 6.15
CA TYR A 283 -4.96 -0.54 6.30
C TYR A 283 -5.55 -1.94 6.45
N ALA A 284 -5.46 -2.44 7.67
CA ALA A 284 -6.14 -3.66 8.08
C ALA A 284 -7.66 -3.45 8.12
N LEU A 285 -8.40 -4.45 7.65
CA LEU A 285 -9.86 -4.49 7.62
C LEU A 285 -10.38 -5.34 8.76
N ARG A 286 -11.26 -4.76 9.57
CA ARG A 286 -12.10 -5.51 10.52
C ARG A 286 -13.32 -6.02 9.79
N VAL A 287 -13.56 -7.32 9.87
CA VAL A 287 -14.76 -7.95 9.33
C VAL A 287 -15.90 -7.80 10.34
N ASP A 288 -17.03 -7.26 9.88
CA ASP A 288 -18.25 -7.18 10.71
C ASP A 288 -19.10 -8.43 10.50
N THR A 289 -19.05 -9.34 11.47
CA THR A 289 -19.73 -10.65 11.44
C THR A 289 -21.26 -10.60 11.56
N GLY A 290 -21.86 -9.42 11.41
CA GLY A 290 -23.29 -9.24 11.58
C GLY A 290 -23.98 -8.48 10.46
N ALA A 291 -23.25 -7.76 9.61
CA ALA A 291 -23.86 -6.80 8.69
C ALA A 291 -24.81 -7.47 7.69
N THR A 292 -25.97 -6.85 7.47
CA THR A 292 -26.99 -7.37 6.55
C THR A 292 -27.53 -6.32 5.60
N TRP A 293 -28.08 -6.74 4.47
CA TRP A 293 -28.87 -5.85 3.60
C TRP A 293 -30.34 -5.81 4.04
N GLY A 294 -30.91 -4.61 4.07
CA GLY A 294 -32.34 -4.40 4.29
C GLY A 294 -32.87 -3.15 3.60
N TYR A 295 -34.19 -3.04 3.49
CA TYR A 295 -34.84 -1.84 2.97
C TYR A 295 -36.07 -1.45 3.77
N THR A 296 -36.45 -0.19 3.66
CA THR A 296 -37.66 0.33 4.30
C THR A 296 -38.86 0.13 3.38
N ASP A 297 -39.77 -0.79 3.69
CA ASP A 297 -41.03 -0.97 2.94
C ASP A 297 -42.09 0.03 3.45
N THR A 298 -42.42 1.01 2.62
CA THR A 298 -43.45 2.01 2.98
C THR A 298 -44.85 1.60 2.53
N GLN A 299 -44.95 0.58 1.69
CA GLN A 299 -46.18 0.11 1.07
C GLN A 299 -46.73 -1.18 1.68
N ASP A 300 -45.93 -1.90 2.48
CA ASP A 300 -46.28 -3.17 3.12
C ASP A 300 -46.67 -4.20 2.04
N ASP A 301 -45.86 -4.28 0.98
CA ASP A 301 -46.00 -5.22 -0.14
C ASP A 301 -44.82 -6.18 -0.34
N ASP A 302 -43.81 -6.11 0.55
CA ASP A 302 -42.60 -6.94 0.58
C ASP A 302 -41.76 -6.81 -0.72
N ILE A 303 -41.86 -5.68 -1.44
CA ILE A 303 -41.11 -5.41 -2.68
C ILE A 303 -40.35 -4.08 -2.56
N PHE A 304 -39.03 -4.12 -2.74
CA PHE A 304 -38.23 -2.91 -2.82
C PHE A 304 -38.54 -2.11 -4.09
N THR A 305 -39.06 -0.89 -3.92
CA THR A 305 -39.45 0.04 -4.97
C THR A 305 -38.87 1.44 -4.70
N PRO A 306 -37.55 1.62 -4.90
CA PRO A 306 -36.90 2.89 -4.61
C PRO A 306 -37.42 4.03 -5.50
N GLY A 307 -37.23 5.27 -5.05
CA GLY A 307 -37.66 6.48 -5.75
C GLY A 307 -39.12 6.85 -5.47
N ASP A 308 -40.06 6.39 -6.31
CA ASP A 308 -41.47 6.83 -6.32
C ASP A 308 -42.21 6.57 -4.98
N HIS A 309 -41.73 5.60 -4.21
CA HIS A 309 -42.31 5.17 -2.95
C HIS A 309 -41.45 5.50 -1.73
N ASN A 310 -40.33 6.20 -1.93
CA ASN A 310 -39.53 6.74 -0.82
C ASN A 310 -38.84 5.67 0.03
N GLU A 311 -38.68 4.47 -0.51
CA GLU A 311 -38.05 3.30 0.12
C GLU A 311 -36.53 3.45 -0.02
N GLY A 312 -35.85 3.52 1.13
CA GLY A 312 -34.39 3.50 1.21
C GLY A 312 -33.88 2.09 1.43
N GLY A 313 -32.75 1.76 0.84
CA GLY A 313 -32.00 0.54 1.07
C GLY A 313 -30.73 0.83 1.88
N TYR A 314 -30.40 -0.07 2.80
CA TYR A 314 -29.38 0.10 3.83
C TYR A 314 -28.56 -1.19 4.01
N ILE A 315 -27.27 -1.02 4.24
CA ILE A 315 -26.48 -2.02 4.96
C ILE A 315 -26.70 -1.76 6.46
N ASP A 316 -27.43 -2.66 7.10
CA ASP A 316 -27.67 -2.75 8.54
C ASP A 316 -26.40 -3.30 9.20
N MET A 317 -25.60 -2.42 9.78
CA MET A 317 -24.27 -2.80 10.27
C MET A 317 -24.35 -3.54 11.62
N ASP A 318 -25.38 -3.30 12.42
CA ASP A 318 -25.54 -3.95 13.73
C ASP A 318 -26.59 -5.07 13.77
N ASN A 319 -27.23 -5.36 12.63
CA ASN A 319 -28.22 -6.42 12.42
C ASN A 319 -29.37 -6.35 13.42
N ASP A 320 -29.80 -5.14 13.75
CA ASP A 320 -30.88 -4.92 14.70
C ASP A 320 -32.27 -4.94 14.03
N GLY A 321 -32.29 -4.96 12.69
CA GLY A 321 -33.47 -5.02 11.85
C GLY A 321 -34.22 -3.70 11.75
N VAL A 322 -33.63 -2.59 12.18
CA VAL A 322 -34.14 -1.24 11.97
C VAL A 322 -33.04 -0.33 11.42
N VAL A 323 -33.41 0.80 10.84
CA VAL A 323 -32.43 1.84 10.49
C VAL A 323 -31.89 2.43 11.79
N SER A 324 -30.64 2.13 12.11
CA SER A 324 -29.92 2.52 13.31
C SER A 324 -28.78 3.50 12.97
N ALA A 325 -28.22 4.18 13.99
CA ALA A 325 -27.06 5.03 13.76
C ALA A 325 -25.82 4.17 13.61
N GLY A 326 -25.15 4.26 12.46
CA GLY A 326 -24.19 3.22 12.08
C GLY A 326 -24.42 2.77 10.65
N ASP A 327 -25.68 2.50 10.30
CA ASP A 327 -26.03 1.92 9.00
C ASP A 327 -25.57 2.76 7.82
N VAL A 328 -25.34 2.09 6.70
CA VAL A 328 -24.92 2.75 5.46
C VAL A 328 -26.07 2.77 4.47
N ARG A 329 -26.47 3.96 4.05
CA ARG A 329 -27.47 4.13 2.98
C ARG A 329 -26.86 3.71 1.66
N VAL A 330 -27.48 2.77 0.95
CA VAL A 330 -27.06 2.38 -0.41
C VAL A 330 -27.88 3.15 -1.46
N THR A 331 -29.12 3.51 -1.13
CA THR A 331 -29.95 4.37 -1.97
C THR A 331 -30.32 5.67 -1.26
N SER A 332 -30.78 6.66 -2.01
CA SER A 332 -31.29 7.90 -1.42
C SER A 332 -32.55 7.62 -0.62
N ALA A 333 -32.44 7.64 0.71
CA ALA A 333 -33.59 7.50 1.59
C ALA A 333 -34.45 8.77 1.55
N ASN A 334 -35.77 8.59 1.48
CA ASN A 334 -36.75 9.67 1.62
C ASN A 334 -36.73 10.83 0.60
N SER A 335 -36.41 10.55 -0.67
CA SER A 335 -36.60 11.46 -1.82
C SER A 335 -36.08 12.88 -1.60
N LEU A 336 -34.82 12.99 -1.12
CA LEU A 336 -33.86 14.12 -1.33
C LEU A 336 -33.12 14.59 -0.07
N GLU A 337 -33.35 14.02 1.12
CA GLU A 337 -32.67 14.52 2.34
C GLU A 337 -31.30 13.89 2.56
N PHE A 338 -31.15 12.60 2.24
CA PHE A 338 -29.92 11.86 2.42
C PHE A 338 -29.47 11.28 1.09
N ASP A 339 -28.25 11.61 0.70
CA ASP A 339 -27.61 11.04 -0.48
C ASP A 339 -27.24 9.57 -0.19
N PRO A 340 -27.20 8.70 -1.22
CA PRO A 340 -26.66 7.36 -1.06
C PRO A 340 -25.20 7.42 -0.63
N ASN A 341 -24.69 6.31 -0.11
CA ASN A 341 -23.35 6.21 0.45
C ASN A 341 -23.14 7.28 1.56
N THR A 342 -24.07 7.30 2.50
CA THR A 342 -23.94 8.11 3.72
C THR A 342 -24.24 7.24 4.92
N LYS A 343 -23.46 7.43 5.98
CA LYS A 343 -23.71 6.81 7.28
C LYS A 343 -24.93 7.47 7.93
N VAL A 344 -25.80 6.67 8.53
CA VAL A 344 -26.96 7.13 9.30
C VAL A 344 -26.47 7.72 10.62
N ALA A 345 -26.83 8.96 10.91
CA ALA A 345 -26.54 9.62 12.17
C ALA A 345 -27.70 9.48 13.18
N ASP A 346 -27.39 9.59 14.48
CA ASP A 346 -28.34 9.49 15.61
C ASP A 346 -29.60 10.36 15.53
N CYS A 347 -29.58 11.40 14.69
CA CYS A 347 -30.66 12.39 14.58
C CYS A 347 -31.29 12.47 13.20
N ASP A 348 -30.94 11.56 12.30
CA ASP A 348 -31.49 11.51 10.96
C ASP A 348 -32.97 11.11 10.97
N GLY A 349 -33.72 11.60 9.98
CA GLY A 349 -35.17 11.44 9.91
C GLY A 349 -35.64 10.04 9.52
N ASP A 350 -34.71 9.14 9.19
CA ASP A 350 -34.95 7.77 8.79
C ASP A 350 -34.62 6.73 9.87
N ILE A 351 -34.08 7.12 11.03
CA ILE A 351 -33.86 6.24 12.17
C ILE A 351 -35.17 5.59 12.69
N ASP A 352 -35.06 4.45 13.37
CA ASP A 352 -36.15 3.65 13.94
C ASP A 352 -37.12 3.03 12.91
N ARG A 353 -36.80 3.08 11.61
CA ARG A 353 -37.62 2.45 10.57
C ARG A 353 -37.30 0.96 10.50
N LEU A 354 -38.33 0.13 10.41
CA LEU A 354 -38.13 -1.30 10.21
C LEU A 354 -37.43 -1.56 8.87
N LEU A 355 -36.40 -2.39 8.92
CA LEU A 355 -35.77 -2.96 7.73
C LEU A 355 -36.42 -4.31 7.44
N GLU A 356 -36.83 -4.47 6.18
CA GLU A 356 -37.31 -5.71 5.64
C GLU A 356 -36.25 -6.32 4.71
N THR A 357 -36.14 -7.64 4.73
CA THR A 357 -35.37 -8.39 3.74
C THR A 357 -36.31 -8.77 2.60
N PRO A 358 -35.90 -8.61 1.32
CA PRO A 358 -36.78 -8.95 0.21
C PRO A 358 -37.26 -10.40 0.29
N ALA A 359 -38.57 -10.61 0.13
CA ALA A 359 -39.18 -11.94 0.25
C ALA A 359 -38.66 -12.97 -0.79
N VAL A 360 -37.90 -12.51 -1.78
CA VAL A 360 -37.27 -13.36 -2.80
C VAL A 360 -36.08 -14.13 -2.23
N PHE A 361 -35.42 -13.65 -1.18
CA PHE A 361 -34.36 -14.37 -0.47
C PHE A 361 -34.96 -15.45 0.45
N TYR A 362 -35.41 -16.57 -0.15
CA TYR A 362 -36.17 -17.62 0.56
C TYR A 362 -35.34 -18.44 1.59
N ASN A 363 -34.03 -18.21 1.71
CA ASN A 363 -33.11 -19.00 2.54
C ASN A 363 -32.12 -18.18 3.38
N ASP A 364 -32.35 -16.89 3.61
CA ASP A 364 -31.39 -15.98 4.27
C ASP A 364 -30.06 -15.82 3.50
N GLU A 365 -29.97 -16.31 2.26
CA GLU A 365 -28.84 -16.12 1.36
C GLU A 365 -28.87 -14.66 0.88
N GLN A 366 -28.23 -13.74 1.62
CA GLN A 366 -28.09 -12.32 1.25
C GLN A 366 -27.03 -12.12 0.15
N THR A 367 -27.07 -12.95 -0.88
CA THR A 367 -26.18 -12.89 -2.05
C THR A 367 -26.62 -11.79 -3.00
N VAL A 368 -26.58 -10.55 -2.51
CA VAL A 368 -27.12 -9.38 -3.22
C VAL A 368 -26.07 -8.73 -4.11
N PHE A 369 -24.78 -8.78 -3.74
CA PHE A 369 -23.71 -8.19 -4.54
C PHE A 369 -23.29 -9.10 -5.70
N ARG A 370 -23.24 -8.52 -6.89
CA ARG A 370 -22.94 -9.21 -8.14
C ARG A 370 -22.17 -8.30 -9.08
N TYR A 371 -21.56 -8.85 -10.11
CA TYR A 371 -20.84 -8.08 -11.12
C TYR A 371 -21.24 -8.51 -12.54
N ILE A 372 -20.98 -7.63 -13.50
CA ILE A 372 -21.02 -7.98 -14.92
C ILE A 372 -19.58 -8.24 -15.36
N ASP A 373 -19.31 -9.46 -15.78
CA ASP A 373 -18.05 -9.84 -16.42
C ASP A 373 -18.02 -9.25 -17.85
N LEU A 374 -17.21 -8.21 -18.06
CA LEU A 374 -17.09 -7.53 -19.36
C LEU A 374 -15.91 -8.03 -20.20
N ASP A 375 -14.89 -8.63 -19.58
CA ASP A 375 -13.65 -9.06 -20.22
C ASP A 375 -13.55 -10.59 -20.41
N GLU A 376 -14.50 -11.36 -19.88
CA GLU A 376 -14.55 -12.82 -19.86
C GLU A 376 -13.41 -13.46 -19.03
N GLU A 377 -12.74 -12.70 -18.16
CA GLU A 377 -11.69 -13.21 -17.28
C GLU A 377 -12.28 -13.81 -15.99
N PRO A 378 -11.61 -14.78 -15.34
CA PRO A 378 -12.07 -15.34 -14.08
C PRO A 378 -12.10 -14.28 -12.96
N GLY A 379 -13.17 -14.26 -12.18
CA GLY A 379 -13.34 -13.32 -11.07
C GLY A 379 -13.96 -12.00 -11.55
N TYR A 380 -13.92 -10.96 -10.69
CA TYR A 380 -14.33 -9.62 -11.10
C TYR A 380 -13.10 -8.74 -11.25
N SER A 381 -12.89 -8.15 -12.43
CA SER A 381 -11.72 -7.33 -12.72
C SER A 381 -11.94 -5.87 -12.34
N LEU A 382 -10.90 -5.03 -12.42
CA LEU A 382 -11.03 -3.58 -12.23
C LEU A 382 -12.04 -2.91 -13.20
N GLY A 383 -12.29 -3.51 -14.37
CA GLY A 383 -13.23 -3.01 -15.37
C GLY A 383 -14.70 -3.36 -15.10
N ASP A 384 -14.94 -4.38 -14.28
CA ASP A 384 -16.28 -4.94 -14.10
C ASP A 384 -17.16 -4.09 -13.17
N PRO A 385 -18.36 -3.69 -13.63
CA PRO A 385 -19.30 -2.96 -12.81
C PRO A 385 -19.98 -3.88 -11.79
N VAL A 386 -20.12 -3.37 -10.56
CA VAL A 386 -20.71 -4.10 -9.43
C VAL A 386 -22.09 -3.54 -9.13
N TYR A 387 -23.03 -4.44 -8.88
CA TYR A 387 -24.44 -4.21 -8.66
C TYR A 387 -24.91 -4.87 -7.36
N MET A 388 -25.95 -4.33 -6.77
CA MET A 388 -26.84 -5.07 -5.87
C MET A 388 -28.06 -5.53 -6.67
N ASP A 389 -28.16 -6.84 -6.88
CA ASP A 389 -29.31 -7.55 -7.48
C ASP A 389 -30.38 -7.74 -6.39
N VAL A 390 -31.25 -6.75 -6.29
CA VAL A 390 -32.23 -6.65 -5.20
C VAL A 390 -33.44 -7.55 -5.42
N ASP A 391 -33.62 -8.07 -6.63
CA ASP A 391 -34.73 -8.96 -6.99
C ASP A 391 -34.31 -10.40 -7.29
N ASP A 392 -33.03 -10.73 -7.10
CA ASP A 392 -32.41 -12.05 -7.29
C ASP A 392 -32.70 -12.63 -8.69
N SER A 393 -32.65 -11.75 -9.70
CA SER A 393 -32.96 -12.12 -11.07
C SER A 393 -31.78 -12.71 -11.84
N ASP A 394 -30.56 -12.60 -11.30
CA ASP A 394 -29.29 -12.94 -11.97
C ASP A 394 -29.03 -12.12 -13.25
N ASP A 395 -29.76 -11.03 -13.49
CA ASP A 395 -29.63 -10.15 -14.65
C ASP A 395 -29.73 -8.68 -14.18
N VAL A 396 -29.09 -7.74 -14.87
CA VAL A 396 -29.29 -6.31 -14.58
C VAL A 396 -30.73 -5.93 -14.88
N SER A 397 -31.45 -5.57 -13.82
CA SER A 397 -32.90 -5.43 -13.81
C SER A 397 -33.30 -4.10 -13.17
N LYS A 398 -34.57 -3.72 -13.36
CA LYS A 398 -35.08 -2.46 -12.80
C LYS A 398 -35.05 -2.56 -11.27
N TYR A 399 -34.50 -1.53 -10.63
CA TYR A 399 -34.34 -1.36 -9.19
C TYR A 399 -33.06 -1.92 -8.59
N ASP A 400 -32.27 -2.66 -9.37
CA ASP A 400 -30.89 -2.95 -8.98
C ASP A 400 -30.13 -1.67 -8.73
N ILE A 401 -29.08 -1.76 -7.91
CA ILE A 401 -28.32 -0.60 -7.48
C ILE A 401 -26.91 -0.74 -8.03
N ARG A 402 -26.47 0.22 -8.84
CA ARG A 402 -25.07 0.31 -9.27
C ARG A 402 -24.23 0.72 -8.08
N ILE A 403 -23.27 -0.11 -7.69
CA ILE A 403 -22.32 0.22 -6.63
C ILE A 403 -21.15 1.02 -7.22
N THR A 404 -20.67 0.60 -8.40
CA THR A 404 -19.66 1.32 -9.18
C THR A 404 -20.28 2.03 -10.38
N GLN A 405 -19.49 2.84 -11.09
CA GLN A 405 -19.89 3.34 -12.40
C GLN A 405 -20.06 2.17 -13.38
N SER A 406 -21.00 2.28 -14.32
CA SER A 406 -21.19 1.25 -15.35
C SER A 406 -21.08 1.81 -16.76
N PRO A 407 -20.17 1.28 -17.61
CA PRO A 407 -19.01 0.45 -17.22
C PRO A 407 -18.05 1.23 -16.31
N VAL A 408 -17.15 0.55 -15.59
CA VAL A 408 -16.19 1.21 -14.66
C VAL A 408 -15.12 1.96 -15.43
N CYS A 409 -14.67 1.40 -16.55
CA CYS A 409 -13.70 1.98 -17.46
C CYS A 409 -14.29 2.13 -18.87
N GLU A 410 -13.55 2.80 -19.75
CA GLU A 410 -13.93 2.90 -21.15
C GLU A 410 -13.86 1.52 -21.82
N ILE A 411 -14.97 1.06 -22.41
CA ILE A 411 -14.97 -0.14 -23.23
C ILE A 411 -14.39 0.24 -24.59
N LEU A 412 -13.23 -0.28 -24.95
CA LEU A 412 -12.58 0.00 -26.23
C LEU A 412 -13.03 -0.99 -27.31
N LYS A 413 -13.18 -0.49 -28.54
CA LYS A 413 -13.29 -1.33 -29.74
C LYS A 413 -11.94 -1.97 -30.06
N ALA A 414 -11.95 -3.01 -30.88
CA ALA A 414 -10.74 -3.65 -31.39
C ALA A 414 -9.77 -2.73 -32.18
N ASP A 415 -10.19 -1.51 -32.54
CA ASP A 415 -9.33 -0.49 -33.15
C ASP A 415 -8.79 0.56 -32.16
N GLY A 416 -9.00 0.34 -30.86
CA GLY A 416 -8.60 1.22 -29.76
C GLY A 416 -9.52 2.43 -29.54
N SER A 417 -10.59 2.60 -30.33
CA SER A 417 -11.54 3.69 -30.11
C SER A 417 -12.57 3.34 -29.05
N THR A 418 -12.96 4.30 -28.20
CA THR A 418 -14.00 4.12 -27.18
C THR A 418 -15.34 3.71 -27.82
N ASP A 419 -15.91 2.61 -27.33
CA ASP A 419 -17.27 2.16 -27.63
C ASP A 419 -18.29 2.69 -26.62
N VAL A 420 -17.94 2.61 -25.34
CA VAL A 420 -18.75 3.09 -24.23
C VAL A 420 -17.85 3.83 -23.25
N GLU A 421 -18.20 5.06 -22.89
CA GLU A 421 -17.46 5.84 -21.88
C GLU A 421 -17.74 5.29 -20.46
N ALA A 422 -16.79 5.44 -19.54
CA ALA A 422 -17.00 5.08 -18.14
C ALA A 422 -18.24 5.81 -17.57
N GLY A 423 -19.11 5.06 -16.89
CA GLY A 423 -20.36 5.57 -16.34
C GLY A 423 -21.45 5.93 -17.36
N GLU A 424 -21.28 5.63 -18.66
CA GLU A 424 -22.28 5.94 -19.69
C GLU A 424 -23.62 5.20 -19.46
N TRP A 425 -23.59 3.99 -18.92
CA TRP A 425 -24.81 3.23 -18.58
C TRP A 425 -25.40 3.68 -17.25
N GLY A 426 -24.58 4.15 -16.32
CA GLY A 426 -25.03 4.81 -15.10
C GLY A 426 -23.89 5.18 -14.15
N ALA A 427 -24.15 6.17 -13.30
CA ALA A 427 -23.21 6.57 -12.24
C ALA A 427 -23.20 5.55 -11.09
N SER A 428 -22.13 5.56 -10.29
CA SER A 428 -22.12 4.84 -9.01
C SER A 428 -23.25 5.31 -8.10
N TRP A 429 -23.75 4.39 -7.27
CA TRP A 429 -24.87 4.59 -6.34
C TRP A 429 -26.19 5.02 -7.00
N SER A 430 -26.36 4.71 -8.29
CA SER A 430 -27.60 4.97 -9.02
C SER A 430 -28.47 3.73 -9.11
N ILE A 431 -29.78 3.96 -9.14
CA ILE A 431 -30.76 2.89 -9.33
C ILE A 431 -30.89 2.62 -10.83
N VAL A 432 -30.92 1.34 -11.20
CA VAL A 432 -31.16 0.89 -12.57
C VAL A 432 -32.61 1.15 -12.97
N GLU A 433 -32.81 1.90 -14.03
CA GLU A 433 -34.12 2.16 -14.63
C GLU A 433 -34.38 1.23 -15.82
N LEU A 434 -35.67 0.98 -16.11
CA LEU A 434 -36.11 0.05 -17.16
C LEU A 434 -35.57 0.37 -18.58
N MET A 435 -35.06 1.59 -18.79
CA MET A 435 -34.60 2.06 -20.10
C MET A 435 -33.09 2.37 -20.10
N ASP A 436 -32.39 2.04 -19.03
CA ASP A 436 -30.94 2.15 -18.99
C ASP A 436 -30.33 1.09 -19.92
N ALA A 437 -29.15 1.40 -20.46
CA ALA A 437 -28.53 0.57 -21.49
C ALA A 437 -28.17 -0.82 -20.96
N ASP A 438 -27.78 -0.91 -19.70
CA ASP A 438 -27.47 -2.14 -18.98
C ASP A 438 -28.71 -3.02 -18.73
N ALA A 439 -29.84 -2.42 -18.35
CA ALA A 439 -31.10 -3.13 -18.19
C ALA A 439 -31.71 -3.62 -19.52
N ILE A 440 -31.60 -2.83 -20.59
CA ILE A 440 -32.20 -3.19 -21.90
C ILE A 440 -31.56 -4.43 -22.51
N ASN A 441 -30.30 -4.68 -22.20
CA ASN A 441 -29.51 -5.74 -22.80
C ASN A 441 -29.62 -7.09 -22.07
N ASP A 442 -30.40 -7.17 -20.98
CA ASP A 442 -30.49 -8.35 -20.11
C ASP A 442 -29.07 -8.85 -19.76
N MET A 443 -28.22 -7.96 -19.26
CA MET A 443 -26.82 -8.30 -18.97
C MET A 443 -26.76 -9.26 -17.78
N PRO A 444 -26.19 -10.47 -17.92
CA PRO A 444 -26.16 -11.44 -16.85
C PRO A 444 -25.26 -10.94 -15.71
N LEU A 445 -25.70 -11.18 -14.49
CA LEU A 445 -24.98 -10.87 -13.26
C LEU A 445 -24.37 -12.14 -12.66
N THR A 446 -23.06 -12.10 -12.42
CA THR A 446 -22.33 -13.17 -11.76
C THR A 446 -22.20 -12.87 -10.27
N LYS A 447 -22.41 -13.89 -9.43
CA LYS A 447 -22.26 -13.76 -7.97
C LYS A 447 -20.80 -13.59 -7.57
N LEU A 448 -20.55 -12.80 -6.53
CA LEU A 448 -19.23 -12.70 -5.93
C LEU A 448 -18.93 -13.95 -5.07
N PRO A 449 -17.68 -14.46 -5.09
CA PRO A 449 -17.30 -15.63 -4.31
C PRO A 449 -17.04 -15.30 -2.83
N ASP A 450 -17.37 -16.22 -1.91
CA ASP A 450 -17.20 -16.10 -0.45
C ASP A 450 -15.77 -16.40 0.07
N GLY A 451 -14.78 -16.41 -0.82
CA GLY A 451 -13.44 -16.96 -0.54
C GLY A 451 -13.40 -18.50 -0.57
N ASP A 452 -14.39 -19.22 -0.08
CA ASP A 452 -14.41 -20.70 -0.16
C ASP A 452 -14.91 -21.22 -1.53
N GLY A 453 -15.11 -20.31 -2.49
CA GLY A 453 -15.68 -20.58 -3.82
C GLY A 453 -17.20 -20.81 -3.84
N GLY A 454 -17.87 -20.55 -2.71
CA GLY A 454 -19.31 -20.42 -2.59
C GLY A 454 -19.81 -19.02 -2.99
N ASP A 455 -21.09 -18.77 -2.76
CA ASP A 455 -21.70 -17.46 -3.06
C ASP A 455 -21.61 -16.57 -1.82
N ALA A 456 -20.96 -15.41 -1.93
CA ALA A 456 -20.79 -14.49 -0.81
C ALA A 456 -22.08 -13.83 -0.38
N VAL A 457 -22.30 -13.76 0.93
CA VAL A 457 -23.32 -12.90 1.55
C VAL A 457 -22.70 -11.55 1.94
N VAL A 458 -23.55 -10.60 2.35
CA VAL A 458 -23.13 -9.25 2.74
C VAL A 458 -22.03 -9.28 3.82
N GLU A 459 -22.19 -10.08 4.88
CA GLU A 459 -21.20 -10.17 5.96
C GLU A 459 -19.83 -10.71 5.53
N ASP A 460 -19.77 -11.53 4.47
CA ASP A 460 -18.50 -12.10 3.98
C ASP A 460 -17.66 -11.03 3.26
N LEU A 461 -18.33 -10.13 2.54
CA LEU A 461 -17.69 -9.14 1.67
C LEU A 461 -17.34 -7.84 2.39
N LEU A 462 -17.78 -7.62 3.62
CA LEU A 462 -17.63 -6.33 4.29
C LEU A 462 -16.45 -6.29 5.24
N GLY A 463 -15.55 -5.34 4.98
CA GLY A 463 -14.46 -4.97 5.88
C GLY A 463 -14.48 -3.47 6.17
N PHE A 464 -14.09 -3.05 7.38
CA PHE A 464 -13.94 -1.63 7.68
C PHE A 464 -12.58 -1.28 8.29
N ILE A 465 -12.09 -0.08 7.98
CA ILE A 465 -10.91 0.52 8.58
C ILE A 465 -11.34 1.27 9.85
N ASP A 466 -11.00 0.71 11.00
CA ASP A 466 -11.16 1.29 12.32
C ASP A 466 -10.22 2.49 12.49
N SER A 467 -10.78 3.66 12.21
CA SER A 467 -10.05 4.89 11.91
C SER A 467 -9.76 5.72 13.15
N ASP A 468 -10.52 5.51 14.22
CA ASP A 468 -10.28 6.04 15.56
C ASP A 468 -9.80 4.98 16.56
N CYS A 469 -9.61 3.74 16.09
CA CYS A 469 -9.02 2.62 16.81
C CYS A 469 -9.80 2.25 18.07
N ASN A 470 -11.12 2.37 18.04
CA ASN A 470 -12.00 2.05 19.15
C ASN A 470 -12.57 0.61 19.08
N LEU A 471 -12.13 -0.17 18.07
CA LEU A 471 -12.51 -1.55 17.80
C LEU A 471 -13.98 -1.73 17.35
N CYS A 472 -14.69 -0.66 17.00
CA CYS A 472 -16.10 -0.71 16.61
C CYS A 472 -16.39 0.16 15.40
N TRP A 473 -17.42 -0.20 14.63
CA TRP A 473 -17.85 0.57 13.48
C TRP A 473 -18.42 1.95 13.90
N SER A 474 -17.60 2.98 13.76
CA SER A 474 -17.84 4.32 14.27
C SER A 474 -17.48 5.40 13.22
N CYS A 475 -17.51 6.68 13.58
CA CYS A 475 -17.00 7.74 12.70
C CYS A 475 -15.63 8.14 13.24
N PRO A 476 -14.56 8.12 12.42
CA PRO A 476 -14.55 8.32 10.97
C PRO A 476 -14.14 7.07 10.15
N ASP A 477 -14.69 5.90 10.48
CA ASP A 477 -14.37 4.64 9.80
C ASP A 477 -14.79 4.64 8.34
N LYS A 478 -14.16 3.74 7.58
CA LYS A 478 -14.41 3.53 6.14
C LYS A 478 -14.81 2.09 5.90
N LEU A 479 -15.81 1.88 5.05
CA LEU A 479 -16.35 0.57 4.74
C LEU A 479 -15.96 0.18 3.32
N TYR A 480 -15.55 -1.08 3.15
CA TYR A 480 -15.11 -1.69 1.91
C TYR A 480 -15.98 -2.89 1.57
N LEU A 481 -16.27 -3.06 0.28
CA LEU A 481 -16.67 -4.34 -0.29
C LEU A 481 -15.40 -5.02 -0.79
N GLN A 482 -15.04 -6.14 -0.19
CA GLN A 482 -13.78 -6.82 -0.43
C GLN A 482 -13.87 -7.76 -1.63
N GLN A 483 -12.77 -7.84 -2.37
CA GLN A 483 -12.52 -8.91 -3.32
C GLN A 483 -11.93 -10.11 -2.59
N LEU A 484 -12.78 -11.06 -2.21
CA LEU A 484 -12.28 -12.25 -1.52
C LEU A 484 -11.47 -13.12 -2.48
N VAL A 485 -10.23 -13.42 -2.08
CA VAL A 485 -9.37 -14.39 -2.76
C VAL A 485 -9.69 -15.80 -2.26
N GLY A 486 -9.71 -16.77 -3.18
CA GLY A 486 -10.14 -18.13 -2.90
C GLY A 486 -9.29 -18.90 -1.87
N GLU A 487 -9.89 -19.71 -0.99
CA GLU A 487 -9.25 -20.62 -0.02
C GLU A 487 -8.56 -21.83 -0.69
N ASP A 488 -8.47 -21.88 -2.03
CA ASP A 488 -7.93 -23.05 -2.77
C ASP A 488 -6.40 -23.23 -2.59
N VAL A 489 -5.78 -22.46 -1.69
CA VAL A 489 -4.40 -22.62 -1.27
C VAL A 489 -4.38 -23.48 0.00
N ASP A 490 -3.99 -24.75 -0.13
CA ASP A 490 -3.79 -25.76 0.93
C ASP A 490 -2.91 -25.30 2.15
N ASN A 491 -2.47 -24.03 2.20
CA ASN A 491 -1.55 -23.45 3.18
C ASN A 491 -2.19 -22.64 4.32
N GLY A 492 -3.48 -22.28 4.25
CA GLY A 492 -4.14 -21.54 5.34
C GLY A 492 -3.69 -20.08 5.51
N ASP A 493 -2.96 -19.53 4.53
CA ASP A 493 -2.46 -18.15 4.50
C ASP A 493 -3.37 -17.21 3.67
N ALA A 494 -4.34 -17.75 2.91
CA ALA A 494 -5.31 -16.96 2.11
C ALA A 494 -6.16 -16.00 2.97
N ASP A 495 -6.32 -16.29 4.27
CA ASP A 495 -6.97 -15.40 5.22
C ASP A 495 -6.29 -14.03 5.29
N ASN A 496 -4.96 -13.97 5.14
CA ASN A 496 -4.20 -12.72 5.26
C ASN A 496 -4.59 -11.71 4.17
N TYR A 497 -4.91 -12.17 2.97
CA TYR A 497 -5.34 -11.31 1.86
C TYR A 497 -6.61 -10.55 2.17
N ASN A 498 -7.60 -11.28 2.68
CA ASN A 498 -8.93 -10.77 2.97
C ASN A 498 -8.95 -9.95 4.27
N LEU A 499 -7.79 -9.70 4.90
CA LEU A 499 -7.65 -8.91 6.12
C LEU A 499 -7.13 -7.49 5.87
N PHE A 500 -6.82 -7.13 4.62
CA PHE A 500 -6.32 -5.80 4.25
C PHE A 500 -7.08 -5.26 3.06
N VAL A 501 -6.99 -3.95 2.86
CA VAL A 501 -7.48 -3.31 1.65
C VAL A 501 -6.55 -3.65 0.48
N THR A 502 -7.06 -4.33 -0.53
CA THR A 502 -6.30 -4.76 -1.72
C THR A 502 -6.83 -4.12 -3.01
N ILE A 503 -6.15 -4.31 -4.14
CA ILE A 503 -6.67 -3.81 -5.42
C ILE A 503 -8.01 -4.49 -5.70
N GLY A 504 -8.96 -3.73 -6.26
CA GLY A 504 -10.27 -4.26 -6.65
C GLY A 504 -11.34 -4.14 -5.56
N ASP A 505 -10.95 -3.99 -4.29
CA ASP A 505 -11.86 -3.65 -3.21
C ASP A 505 -12.62 -2.35 -3.53
N ILE A 506 -13.88 -2.24 -3.10
CA ILE A 506 -14.73 -1.09 -3.41
C ILE A 506 -14.96 -0.27 -2.17
N ARG A 507 -14.70 1.03 -2.26
CA ARG A 507 -15.03 1.98 -1.19
C ARG A 507 -16.54 2.12 -1.09
N LEU A 508 -17.17 1.42 -0.17
CA LEU A 508 -18.61 1.51 0.07
C LEU A 508 -18.98 2.75 0.87
N TYR A 509 -18.15 3.14 1.83
CA TYR A 509 -18.31 4.39 2.57
C TYR A 509 -16.98 5.00 2.95
N VAL A 510 -16.84 6.29 2.65
CA VAL A 510 -15.74 7.16 3.06
C VAL A 510 -16.37 8.45 3.59
N PRO A 511 -16.05 8.88 4.81
CA PRO A 511 -16.57 10.13 5.35
C PRO A 511 -16.30 11.29 4.38
N PRO A 512 -17.27 12.16 4.06
CA PRO A 512 -17.05 13.25 3.10
C PRO A 512 -15.90 14.20 3.44
N ALA A 513 -15.54 14.31 4.72
CA ALA A 513 -14.41 15.10 5.17
C ALA A 513 -13.04 14.48 4.82
N ALA A 514 -13.01 13.19 4.50
CA ALA A 514 -11.82 12.42 4.12
C ALA A 514 -11.60 12.34 2.59
N ILE A 515 -12.48 12.93 1.76
CA ILE A 515 -12.39 12.91 0.28
C ILE A 515 -11.81 14.22 -0.29
N GLY A 516 -10.78 14.13 -1.16
CA GLY A 516 -10.20 15.23 -1.99
C GLY A 516 -9.06 16.09 -1.38
N ASP A 517 -8.50 17.09 -2.07
CA ASP A 517 -7.24 17.79 -1.65
C ASP A 517 -7.31 18.78 -0.45
N GLY A 518 -8.06 18.50 0.60
CA GLY A 518 -8.27 19.40 1.75
C GLY A 518 -7.04 19.64 2.66
N PRO A 519 -7.01 20.75 3.42
CA PRO A 519 -5.94 21.05 4.38
C PRO A 519 -6.13 20.20 5.64
N GLY A 520 -5.44 19.06 5.70
CA GLY A 520 -5.56 18.08 6.79
C GLY A 520 -5.62 16.62 6.34
N GLU A 521 -5.32 16.36 5.06
CA GLU A 521 -5.18 15.07 4.38
C GLU A 521 -6.48 14.30 4.11
N PRO A 522 -7.22 14.69 3.07
CA PRO A 522 -8.13 13.78 2.43
C PRO A 522 -7.40 13.15 1.23
N CYS A 523 -6.75 12.03 1.52
CA CYS A 523 -6.03 11.22 0.52
C CYS A 523 -6.93 10.19 -0.18
N TRP A 524 -8.22 10.14 0.18
CA TRP A 524 -9.11 9.08 -0.24
C TRP A 524 -9.89 9.49 -1.49
N GLU A 525 -10.04 8.50 -2.37
CA GLU A 525 -10.95 8.57 -3.51
C GLU A 525 -12.41 8.50 -3.05
N PRO A 526 -13.36 9.03 -3.84
CA PRO A 526 -14.78 9.00 -3.48
C PRO A 526 -15.31 7.57 -3.51
N CYS A 527 -16.43 7.34 -2.82
CA CYS A 527 -17.02 6.01 -2.74
C CYS A 527 -17.62 5.55 -4.07
N GLY A 528 -17.81 4.23 -4.23
CA GLY A 528 -18.17 3.59 -5.48
C GLY A 528 -17.01 3.57 -6.50
N THR A 529 -15.80 3.92 -6.05
CA THR A 529 -14.55 3.66 -6.77
C THR A 529 -13.94 2.37 -6.24
N LYS A 530 -13.23 1.66 -7.11
CA LYS A 530 -12.38 0.55 -6.71
C LYS A 530 -11.07 1.11 -6.15
N VAL A 531 -10.38 0.33 -5.32
CA VAL A 531 -9.00 0.57 -4.92
C VAL A 531 -8.12 0.21 -6.10
N TRP A 532 -7.29 1.15 -6.51
CA TRP A 532 -6.36 1.04 -7.62
C TRP A 532 -4.94 1.05 -7.09
N GLN A 533 -4.03 0.66 -7.99
CA GLN A 533 -2.61 0.76 -7.74
C GLN A 533 -2.24 2.20 -7.32
N CYS A 534 -1.43 2.29 -6.26
CA CYS A 534 -0.92 3.53 -5.69
C CYS A 534 -1.94 4.42 -5.00
N ASP A 535 -3.17 3.95 -4.85
CA ASP A 535 -4.07 4.53 -3.87
C ASP A 535 -3.46 4.39 -2.49
N VAL A 536 -3.65 5.42 -1.66
CA VAL A 536 -3.08 5.51 -0.33
C VAL A 536 -3.50 4.38 0.60
N ASP A 537 -4.64 3.75 0.31
CA ASP A 537 -5.26 2.72 1.11
C ASP A 537 -4.96 1.31 0.63
N LEU A 538 -4.22 1.17 -0.46
CA LEU A 538 -3.78 -0.11 -0.97
C LEU A 538 -2.69 -0.72 -0.08
N VAL A 539 -2.89 -1.98 0.30
CA VAL A 539 -1.86 -2.85 0.84
C VAL A 539 -1.42 -3.83 -0.25
N TYR A 540 -0.12 -3.85 -0.54
CA TYR A 540 0.47 -4.71 -1.58
C TYR A 540 0.65 -6.15 -1.07
N ALA A 541 -0.45 -6.88 -0.95
CA ALA A 541 -0.45 -8.29 -0.56
C ALA A 541 0.03 -9.21 -1.70
N LEU A 542 0.90 -10.16 -1.41
CA LEU A 542 1.63 -11.03 -2.35
C LEU A 542 1.21 -12.50 -2.34
N MET A 543 0.93 -13.03 -3.54
CA MET A 543 0.29 -14.32 -3.76
C MET A 543 1.40 -15.31 -4.04
N ASP A 544 1.18 -16.56 -3.63
CA ASP A 544 2.07 -17.63 -4.07
C ASP A 544 2.13 -17.66 -5.60
N MET A 545 3.31 -18.00 -6.12
CA MET A 545 3.51 -18.19 -7.55
C MET A 545 2.51 -19.22 -8.09
N PRO A 546 2.08 -19.08 -9.36
CA PRO A 546 1.35 -20.16 -10.02
C PRO A 546 2.10 -21.48 -9.91
N ASP A 547 1.39 -22.53 -9.53
CA ASP A 547 1.94 -23.88 -9.33
C ASP A 547 2.82 -24.31 -10.51
N GLY A 548 4.10 -24.60 -10.22
CA GLY A 548 5.05 -25.11 -11.20
C GLY A 548 5.93 -24.06 -11.87
N ALA A 549 5.81 -22.78 -11.51
CA ALA A 549 6.68 -21.74 -12.06
C ALA A 549 8.16 -22.05 -11.85
N GLN A 550 8.97 -22.05 -12.91
CA GLN A 550 10.35 -22.55 -12.89
C GLN A 550 11.30 -21.76 -13.78
N VAL A 551 12.55 -21.59 -13.34
CA VAL A 551 13.60 -21.07 -14.22
C VAL A 551 14.00 -22.11 -15.25
N ARG A 552 13.97 -21.72 -16.53
CA ARG A 552 14.32 -22.56 -17.68
C ARG A 552 15.16 -21.80 -18.68
N TYR A 553 15.77 -22.55 -19.61
CA TYR A 553 16.49 -21.94 -20.71
C TYR A 553 16.14 -22.61 -22.04
N VAL A 554 16.29 -21.84 -23.11
CA VAL A 554 16.21 -22.27 -24.50
C VAL A 554 17.62 -22.49 -25.01
N ASP A 555 17.92 -23.72 -25.39
CA ASP A 555 19.21 -24.14 -25.98
C ASP A 555 19.26 -23.75 -27.46
N GLU A 556 19.72 -22.53 -27.74
CA GLU A 556 19.69 -21.94 -29.08
C GLU A 556 20.70 -22.62 -30.02
N ASP A 557 21.80 -23.17 -29.48
CA ASP A 557 22.85 -23.84 -30.25
C ASP A 557 22.68 -25.37 -30.38
N ALA A 558 21.68 -25.92 -29.67
CA ALA A 558 21.27 -27.31 -29.64
C ALA A 558 22.36 -28.29 -29.15
N ASP A 559 23.24 -27.85 -28.25
CA ASP A 559 24.30 -28.68 -27.68
C ASP A 559 23.86 -29.46 -26.40
N GLY A 560 22.69 -29.10 -25.86
CA GLY A 560 22.05 -29.71 -24.69
C GLY A 560 22.58 -29.20 -23.35
N VAL A 561 23.30 -28.09 -23.32
CA VAL A 561 23.93 -27.49 -22.15
C VAL A 561 23.72 -25.98 -22.18
N TYR A 562 23.27 -25.40 -21.05
CA TYR A 562 23.22 -23.94 -20.91
C TYR A 562 24.56 -23.29 -21.28
N SER A 563 24.53 -22.44 -22.31
CA SER A 563 25.67 -21.74 -22.85
C SER A 563 25.52 -20.22 -22.69
N TYR A 564 26.57 -19.57 -22.15
CA TYR A 564 26.65 -18.11 -21.99
C TYR A 564 27.66 -17.46 -22.94
N GLU A 565 28.37 -18.26 -23.74
CA GLU A 565 29.47 -17.77 -24.57
C GLU A 565 28.92 -17.07 -25.82
N ASN A 566 28.93 -15.73 -25.77
CA ASN A 566 28.68 -14.72 -26.82
C ASN A 566 27.31 -14.03 -26.68
N ASN A 567 27.32 -12.77 -26.24
CA ASN A 567 26.16 -11.88 -26.02
C ASN A 567 25.18 -11.72 -27.21
N GLU A 568 25.45 -12.34 -28.36
CA GLU A 568 24.59 -12.30 -29.56
C GLU A 568 23.90 -13.65 -29.86
N ASP A 569 24.37 -14.78 -29.29
CA ASP A 569 23.89 -16.16 -29.59
C ASP A 569 23.83 -17.05 -28.32
N GLY A 570 23.70 -16.46 -27.12
CA GLY A 570 23.66 -17.23 -25.87
C GLY A 570 22.24 -17.66 -25.52
N ASP A 571 22.11 -18.81 -24.86
CA ASP A 571 20.81 -19.42 -24.51
C ASP A 571 19.91 -18.48 -23.72
N GLY A 572 18.69 -18.22 -24.22
CA GLY A 572 17.70 -17.39 -23.53
C GLY A 572 17.24 -18.06 -22.23
N VAL A 573 17.27 -17.32 -21.13
CA VAL A 573 16.77 -17.76 -19.81
C VAL A 573 15.41 -17.11 -19.54
N TYR A 574 14.48 -17.91 -19.04
CA TYR A 574 13.09 -17.54 -18.80
C TYR A 574 12.64 -18.04 -17.42
N LEU A 575 11.62 -17.41 -16.87
CA LEU A 575 10.74 -17.96 -15.86
C LEU A 575 9.49 -18.50 -16.58
N ASP A 576 9.40 -19.81 -16.67
CA ASP A 576 8.25 -20.56 -17.22
C ASP A 576 7.13 -20.48 -16.18
N MET A 577 6.08 -19.70 -16.46
CA MET A 577 5.05 -19.35 -15.47
C MET A 577 3.92 -20.38 -15.39
N ASP A 578 3.83 -21.31 -16.36
CA ASP A 578 2.74 -22.28 -16.46
C ASP A 578 3.22 -23.75 -16.53
N ASP A 579 4.53 -23.99 -16.43
CA ASP A 579 5.21 -25.29 -16.51
C ASP A 579 4.81 -26.11 -17.75
N ASN A 580 4.47 -25.47 -18.86
CA ASN A 580 4.03 -26.19 -20.06
C ASN A 580 5.21 -26.80 -20.86
N GLY A 581 6.46 -26.41 -20.53
CA GLY A 581 7.68 -26.94 -21.14
C GLY A 581 8.09 -26.28 -22.46
N ILE A 582 7.44 -25.18 -22.85
CA ILE A 582 7.79 -24.36 -24.00
C ILE A 582 7.69 -22.87 -23.61
N VAL A 583 8.41 -22.00 -24.30
CA VAL A 583 8.21 -20.56 -24.15
C VAL A 583 6.80 -20.22 -24.62
N SER A 584 6.00 -19.65 -23.74
CA SER A 584 4.59 -19.34 -23.95
C SER A 584 4.24 -17.94 -23.48
N GLN A 585 3.06 -17.48 -23.88
CA GLN A 585 2.55 -16.19 -23.40
C GLN A 585 2.41 -16.26 -21.88
N GLY A 586 2.96 -15.27 -21.19
CA GLY A 586 2.99 -15.26 -19.74
C GLY A 586 4.40 -15.32 -19.18
N ASP A 587 5.30 -16.06 -19.83
CA ASP A 587 6.65 -16.27 -19.33
C ASP A 587 7.44 -14.97 -19.22
N ILE A 588 8.39 -14.92 -18.28
CA ILE A 588 9.27 -13.77 -18.09
C ILE A 588 10.65 -14.05 -18.65
N ARG A 589 11.15 -13.18 -19.53
CA ARG A 589 12.54 -13.24 -20.01
C ARG A 589 13.47 -12.77 -18.90
N LEU A 590 14.37 -13.61 -18.41
CA LEU A 590 15.38 -13.25 -17.39
C LEU A 590 16.73 -12.84 -18.00
N SER A 591 16.86 -12.95 -19.32
CA SER A 591 18.07 -12.57 -20.06
C SER A 591 17.73 -11.97 -21.42
N TYR A 592 18.73 -11.44 -22.11
CA TYR A 592 18.55 -10.97 -23.49
C TYR A 592 18.26 -12.16 -24.41
N VAL A 593 17.19 -12.04 -25.20
CA VAL A 593 16.78 -13.05 -26.18
C VAL A 593 16.91 -12.46 -27.58
N CYS A 594 17.66 -13.15 -28.46
CA CYS A 594 17.83 -12.78 -29.86
C CYS A 594 18.29 -11.33 -30.12
N THR A 595 18.93 -10.67 -29.15
CA THR A 595 19.32 -9.23 -29.13
C THR A 595 18.16 -8.22 -29.27
N GLN A 596 16.92 -8.70 -29.38
CA GLN A 596 15.74 -7.87 -29.64
C GLN A 596 14.93 -7.65 -28.37
N TYR A 597 14.91 -8.65 -27.49
CA TYR A 597 14.12 -8.59 -26.28
C TYR A 597 15.03 -8.37 -25.09
N TYR A 598 14.69 -7.33 -24.34
CA TYR A 598 15.35 -7.02 -23.09
C TYR A 598 14.93 -8.03 -22.03
N PRO A 599 15.83 -8.35 -21.08
CA PRO A 599 15.43 -9.02 -19.86
C PRO A 599 14.32 -8.27 -19.15
N ASN A 600 13.64 -8.97 -18.24
CA ASN A 600 12.52 -8.47 -17.48
C ASN A 600 11.39 -7.95 -18.40
N THR A 601 11.05 -8.75 -19.40
CA THR A 601 9.90 -8.53 -20.26
C THR A 601 9.05 -9.79 -20.30
N LYS A 602 7.72 -9.62 -20.27
CA LYS A 602 6.76 -10.70 -20.42
C LYS A 602 6.65 -11.10 -21.90
N VAL A 603 6.52 -12.39 -22.17
CA VAL A 603 6.25 -12.91 -23.51
C VAL A 603 4.80 -12.58 -23.88
N GLY A 604 4.59 -11.83 -24.97
CA GLY A 604 3.29 -11.26 -25.32
C GLY A 604 2.60 -11.96 -26.51
N THR A 605 1.32 -11.65 -26.74
CA THR A 605 0.51 -12.19 -27.86
C THR A 605 0.78 -11.53 -29.20
N ASP A 606 1.02 -10.22 -29.17
CA ASP A 606 0.90 -9.34 -30.34
C ASP A 606 2.24 -9.04 -31.00
N SER A 607 3.29 -9.51 -30.35
CA SER A 607 4.61 -9.18 -30.75
C SER A 607 4.97 -9.92 -32.04
N LEU A 608 5.93 -9.34 -32.73
CA LEU A 608 6.75 -10.04 -33.70
C LEU A 608 7.53 -11.23 -33.06
N ASP A 609 7.23 -11.60 -31.80
CA ASP A 609 7.57 -12.73 -30.88
C ASP A 609 7.51 -14.15 -31.49
N HIS A 610 7.30 -14.29 -32.80
CA HIS A 610 7.35 -15.60 -33.45
C HIS A 610 8.74 -16.28 -33.43
N ASN A 611 9.76 -15.64 -32.86
CA ASN A 611 11.11 -16.19 -32.86
C ASN A 611 11.47 -16.94 -31.56
N ASP A 612 10.79 -16.68 -30.44
CA ASP A 612 11.01 -17.39 -29.16
C ASP A 612 9.77 -18.17 -28.69
N ILE A 613 8.54 -17.76 -29.01
CA ILE A 613 7.35 -18.55 -28.68
C ILE A 613 7.41 -19.96 -29.31
N ASP A 614 6.90 -20.96 -28.61
CA ASP A 614 6.99 -22.39 -28.94
C ASP A 614 8.40 -23.00 -28.85
N ASP A 615 9.44 -22.23 -28.45
CA ASP A 615 10.75 -22.81 -28.20
C ASP A 615 10.71 -23.78 -27.03
N ILE A 616 11.38 -24.91 -27.19
CA ILE A 616 11.33 -25.99 -26.21
C ILE A 616 12.30 -25.68 -25.09
N PHE A 617 11.80 -25.62 -23.86
CA PHE A 617 12.67 -25.51 -22.70
C PHE A 617 13.52 -26.75 -22.50
N MET A 618 14.77 -26.53 -22.13
CA MET A 618 15.65 -27.58 -21.64
C MET A 618 15.55 -27.69 -20.12
N GLY A 619 15.78 -28.91 -19.61
CA GLY A 619 15.51 -29.26 -18.21
C GLY A 619 16.21 -28.35 -17.21
N ALA A 620 15.49 -28.06 -16.12
CA ALA A 620 15.82 -27.06 -15.11
C ALA A 620 17.30 -27.08 -14.68
N THR A 621 17.90 -25.89 -14.73
CA THR A 621 19.05 -25.54 -13.89
C THR A 621 18.59 -25.50 -12.43
N ASP A 622 19.50 -25.72 -11.47
CA ASP A 622 19.18 -25.47 -10.05
C ASP A 622 18.95 -23.96 -9.93
N ASP A 623 17.71 -23.56 -9.70
CA ASP A 623 17.15 -22.20 -9.81
C ASP A 623 17.37 -21.40 -8.52
N ARG A 624 18.58 -21.47 -7.97
CA ARG A 624 18.86 -20.81 -6.70
C ARG A 624 19.19 -19.35 -6.90
N VAL A 625 18.65 -18.53 -6.02
CA VAL A 625 19.13 -17.17 -5.83
C VAL A 625 20.25 -17.16 -4.80
N LEU A 626 21.35 -16.54 -5.18
CA LEU A 626 22.52 -16.26 -4.35
C LEU A 626 22.62 -14.76 -4.13
N TYR A 627 23.27 -14.37 -3.05
CA TYR A 627 23.66 -12.97 -2.83
C TYR A 627 25.15 -12.88 -2.53
N ALA A 628 25.74 -11.73 -2.83
CA ALA A 628 27.07 -11.41 -2.36
C ALA A 628 26.98 -10.48 -1.16
N ASP A 629 27.34 -11.00 0.01
CA ASP A 629 27.49 -10.23 1.25
C ASP A 629 28.68 -9.25 1.12
N ILE A 630 28.39 -7.97 0.86
CA ILE A 630 29.41 -6.94 0.66
C ILE A 630 29.72 -6.21 1.98
N ASP A 631 28.75 -6.09 2.88
CA ASP A 631 28.85 -5.31 4.11
C ASP A 631 29.23 -6.14 5.35
N GLY A 632 29.15 -7.46 5.26
CA GLY A 632 29.46 -8.43 6.32
C GLY A 632 28.33 -8.63 7.32
N LEU A 633 27.10 -8.16 7.02
CA LEU A 633 25.91 -8.34 7.84
C LEU A 633 25.27 -9.71 7.58
N ALA A 634 24.43 -10.17 8.49
CA ALA A 634 23.72 -11.43 8.33
C ALA A 634 22.51 -11.23 7.40
N GLY A 635 22.19 -12.22 6.57
CA GLY A 635 21.15 -12.03 5.52
C GLY A 635 21.71 -11.29 4.31
N TYR A 636 20.83 -10.91 3.37
CA TYR A 636 21.19 -9.99 2.30
C TYR A 636 20.59 -8.62 2.61
N THR A 637 21.36 -7.55 2.50
CA THR A 637 20.89 -6.19 2.82
C THR A 637 20.46 -5.45 1.56
N LEU A 638 19.94 -4.22 1.68
CA LEU A 638 19.69 -3.34 0.52
C LEU A 638 20.93 -3.16 -0.37
N GLY A 639 22.15 -3.26 0.18
CA GLY A 639 23.40 -3.11 -0.57
C GLY A 639 23.85 -4.34 -1.37
N ASP A 640 23.34 -5.53 -1.03
CA ASP A 640 23.87 -6.78 -1.58
C ASP A 640 23.29 -7.12 -2.96
N PRO A 641 24.13 -7.46 -3.95
CA PRO A 641 23.65 -7.89 -5.25
C PRO A 641 23.17 -9.34 -5.24
N LEU A 642 22.10 -9.59 -5.99
CA LEU A 642 21.48 -10.91 -6.13
C LEU A 642 21.83 -11.52 -7.48
N TYR A 643 22.00 -12.84 -7.49
CA TYR A 643 22.39 -13.62 -8.65
C TYR A 643 21.53 -14.87 -8.77
N LEU A 644 21.04 -15.15 -9.97
CA LEU A 644 20.46 -16.43 -10.31
C LEU A 644 21.55 -17.36 -10.84
N THR A 645 21.79 -18.47 -10.14
CA THR A 645 22.82 -19.42 -10.56
C THR A 645 22.32 -20.29 -11.71
N MET A 646 23.11 -20.36 -12.78
CA MET A 646 22.73 -21.13 -13.98
C MET A 646 23.59 -22.38 -14.15
N SER A 647 24.66 -22.53 -13.38
CA SER A 647 25.58 -23.66 -13.52
C SER A 647 26.24 -24.08 -12.21
N ALA A 648 26.51 -25.39 -12.07
CA ALA A 648 27.17 -25.92 -10.88
C ALA A 648 28.65 -25.47 -10.79
N PRO A 649 29.18 -25.19 -9.58
CA PRO A 649 28.53 -25.40 -8.28
C PRO A 649 27.64 -24.22 -7.85
N TYR A 650 26.45 -24.55 -7.35
CA TYR A 650 25.38 -23.59 -7.00
C TYR A 650 25.58 -22.86 -5.66
N ASP A 651 26.82 -22.84 -5.15
CA ASP A 651 27.21 -22.19 -3.90
C ASP A 651 28.24 -21.08 -4.14
N THR A 652 28.52 -20.74 -5.40
CA THR A 652 29.44 -19.66 -5.78
C THR A 652 28.93 -18.94 -7.01
N ILE A 653 29.14 -17.62 -7.05
CA ILE A 653 28.90 -16.83 -8.26
C ILE A 653 29.92 -17.26 -9.33
N SER A 654 29.40 -17.70 -10.47
CA SER A 654 30.13 -18.35 -11.54
C SER A 654 29.89 -17.66 -12.89
N LEU A 655 30.65 -18.05 -13.91
CA LEU A 655 30.47 -17.51 -15.24
C LEU A 655 29.14 -17.99 -15.84
N GLY A 656 28.36 -17.05 -16.37
CA GLY A 656 27.05 -17.33 -16.97
C GLY A 656 25.86 -17.20 -16.01
N ASP A 657 26.11 -17.01 -14.71
CA ASP A 657 25.06 -16.62 -13.76
C ASP A 657 24.47 -15.26 -14.15
N ILE A 658 23.21 -15.02 -13.80
CA ILE A 658 22.50 -13.78 -14.14
C ILE A 658 22.48 -12.88 -12.91
N ARG A 659 22.91 -11.62 -13.06
CA ARG A 659 22.68 -10.59 -12.03
C ARG A 659 21.21 -10.20 -12.03
N LEU A 660 20.52 -10.30 -10.90
CA LEU A 660 19.13 -9.86 -10.79
C LEU A 660 19.05 -8.37 -10.44
N THR A 661 19.99 -7.88 -9.63
CA THR A 661 20.04 -6.47 -9.20
C THR A 661 21.24 -5.75 -9.78
N ALA A 662 21.15 -4.42 -9.90
CA ALA A 662 22.31 -3.59 -10.21
C ALA A 662 23.13 -3.42 -8.93
N SER A 663 24.42 -3.79 -8.92
CA SER A 663 25.24 -3.68 -7.72
C SER A 663 25.58 -2.21 -7.41
N PRO A 664 25.14 -1.66 -6.25
CA PRO A 664 25.73 -0.44 -5.73
C PRO A 664 27.11 -0.76 -5.15
N VAL A 665 28.10 0.10 -5.40
CA VAL A 665 29.36 0.03 -4.66
C VAL A 665 29.19 0.82 -3.37
N TYR A 666 28.99 0.15 -2.23
CA TYR A 666 29.25 0.81 -0.96
C TYR A 666 30.75 1.17 -0.90
N SER A 667 31.06 2.46 -0.88
CA SER A 667 32.38 2.91 -0.46
C SER A 667 32.30 3.30 1.00
N ASP A 668 33.33 3.01 1.79
CA ASP A 668 33.51 3.45 3.19
C ASP A 668 33.37 4.99 3.39
N SER A 669 33.17 5.76 2.30
CA SER A 669 32.97 7.21 2.29
C SER A 669 31.61 7.68 1.74
N GLY A 670 30.62 6.78 1.62
CA GLY A 670 29.31 7.02 1.01
C GLY A 670 29.20 6.43 -0.40
N TYR A 671 27.97 6.23 -0.88
CA TYR A 671 27.60 5.60 -2.16
C TYR A 671 28.64 5.83 -3.26
N GLY A 672 29.41 4.78 -3.59
CA GLY A 672 30.28 4.74 -4.75
C GLY A 672 29.44 4.76 -6.03
N ALA A 673 30.04 5.22 -7.13
CA ALA A 673 29.36 5.30 -8.41
C ALA A 673 28.73 3.95 -8.79
N THR A 674 27.42 3.95 -9.04
CA THR A 674 26.64 2.84 -9.60
C THR A 674 27.27 2.32 -10.89
N GLY A 675 27.24 1.00 -11.11
CA GLY A 675 27.62 0.38 -12.39
C GLY A 675 29.09 -0.03 -12.54
N SER A 676 29.91 -0.05 -11.48
CA SER A 676 31.31 -0.54 -11.63
C SER A 676 31.46 -2.08 -11.60
N ILE A 677 30.41 -2.80 -11.21
CA ILE A 677 30.39 -4.26 -11.04
C ILE A 677 29.47 -4.96 -12.07
N GLY A 678 28.57 -4.21 -12.72
CA GLY A 678 27.67 -4.71 -13.77
C GLY A 678 26.32 -4.00 -13.70
N GLU A 679 25.57 -4.01 -14.81
CA GLU A 679 24.16 -3.62 -14.83
C GLU A 679 23.29 -4.81 -14.39
N ALA A 680 22.08 -4.56 -13.90
CA ALA A 680 21.12 -5.62 -13.63
C ALA A 680 20.81 -6.42 -14.90
N TRP A 681 20.36 -7.66 -14.75
CA TRP A 681 20.04 -8.59 -15.83
C TRP A 681 21.18 -8.89 -16.81
N THR A 682 22.42 -8.64 -16.39
CA THR A 682 23.60 -9.00 -17.17
C THR A 682 24.18 -10.32 -16.70
N ARG A 683 24.72 -11.09 -17.64
CA ARG A 683 25.45 -12.32 -17.31
C ARG A 683 26.79 -11.98 -16.66
N VAL A 684 27.22 -12.78 -15.71
CA VAL A 684 28.58 -12.72 -15.15
C VAL A 684 29.56 -13.26 -16.19
N ILE A 685 30.44 -12.40 -16.68
CA ILE A 685 31.44 -12.71 -17.72
C ILE A 685 32.86 -12.77 -17.17
N ALA A 686 33.78 -13.24 -18.01
CA ALA A 686 35.18 -13.34 -17.62
C ALA A 686 35.77 -11.98 -17.26
N ASN A 687 36.43 -11.92 -16.08
CA ASN A 687 37.04 -10.74 -15.47
C ASN A 687 36.08 -9.76 -14.79
N ASP A 688 34.81 -10.13 -14.66
CA ASP A 688 33.90 -9.41 -13.77
C ASP A 688 34.38 -9.49 -12.32
N ALA A 689 34.12 -8.42 -11.56
CA ALA A 689 34.56 -8.31 -10.17
C ALA A 689 33.86 -9.33 -9.26
N ASP A 690 32.65 -9.74 -9.64
CA ASP A 690 31.75 -10.65 -8.94
C ASP A 690 32.41 -12.02 -8.71
N LEU A 691 33.23 -12.49 -9.67
CA LEU A 691 33.93 -13.78 -9.60
C LEU A 691 34.96 -13.88 -8.47
N SER A 692 35.32 -12.75 -7.85
CA SER A 692 36.26 -12.72 -6.72
C SER A 692 35.58 -12.86 -5.37
N TRP A 693 34.25 -12.80 -5.34
CA TRP A 693 33.46 -12.88 -4.13
C TRP A 693 33.11 -14.33 -3.83
N THR A 694 33.31 -14.72 -2.57
CA THR A 694 32.73 -15.96 -2.06
C THR A 694 31.29 -15.62 -1.74
N ALA A 695 30.34 -16.17 -2.50
CA ALA A 695 28.94 -16.10 -2.12
C ALA A 695 28.80 -16.57 -0.67
N ALA A 696 28.07 -15.80 0.15
CA ALA A 696 27.62 -16.34 1.42
C ALA A 696 26.71 -17.52 1.06
N SER A 697 27.05 -18.72 1.55
CA SER A 697 26.37 -19.94 1.15
C SER A 697 24.94 -19.94 1.71
N GLY A 698 23.98 -19.65 0.83
CA GLY A 698 22.54 -19.70 1.10
C GLY A 698 22.04 -18.41 1.71
N VAL A 699 21.01 -17.82 1.11
CA VAL A 699 20.13 -16.89 1.80
C VAL A 699 19.72 -17.59 3.10
N PRO A 700 19.96 -17.01 4.29
CA PRO A 700 19.36 -17.49 5.51
C PRO A 700 17.89 -17.07 5.50
N VAL A 701 17.12 -17.53 4.50
CA VAL A 701 15.69 -17.63 4.68
C VAL A 701 15.54 -18.77 5.68
N ASP A 702 14.80 -18.55 6.75
CA ASP A 702 14.52 -19.56 7.78
C ASP A 702 13.70 -20.77 7.22
N THR A 703 13.53 -20.85 5.89
CA THR A 703 12.88 -21.93 5.18
C THR A 703 13.88 -23.03 4.79
N VAL A 704 13.41 -24.26 4.97
CA VAL A 704 14.18 -25.50 4.99
C VAL A 704 14.77 -25.88 3.60
N ASP A 705 14.52 -25.10 2.54
CA ASP A 705 14.70 -25.51 1.14
C ASP A 705 15.69 -24.69 0.28
N GLY A 706 16.51 -23.81 0.87
CA GLY A 706 17.80 -23.44 0.28
C GLY A 706 17.79 -22.47 -0.91
N GLY A 707 16.86 -21.51 -0.94
CA GLY A 707 16.87 -20.36 -1.86
C GLY A 707 16.43 -20.67 -3.30
N VAL A 708 15.63 -21.72 -3.48
CA VAL A 708 14.91 -22.00 -4.75
C VAL A 708 14.01 -20.82 -5.07
N LEU A 709 14.06 -20.30 -6.30
CA LEU A 709 13.36 -19.09 -6.72
C LEU A 709 11.86 -19.14 -6.38
N GLU A 710 11.19 -20.26 -6.68
CA GLU A 710 9.76 -20.49 -6.40
C GLU A 710 9.37 -20.20 -4.94
N ASN A 711 10.26 -20.47 -3.97
CA ASN A 711 9.98 -20.30 -2.54
C ASN A 711 10.15 -18.86 -2.03
N ILE A 712 10.72 -17.98 -2.85
CA ILE A 712 11.05 -16.60 -2.49
C ILE A 712 10.52 -15.61 -3.52
N THR A 713 9.80 -16.07 -4.54
CA THR A 713 9.08 -15.21 -5.46
C THR A 713 7.59 -15.26 -5.17
N GLN A 714 6.95 -14.10 -5.21
CA GLN A 714 5.50 -13.99 -5.07
C GLN A 714 4.95 -12.96 -6.06
N VAL A 715 3.67 -13.11 -6.41
CA VAL A 715 2.98 -12.30 -7.42
C VAL A 715 2.10 -11.27 -6.76
N PHE A 716 2.14 -10.03 -7.24
CA PHE A 716 1.14 -9.04 -6.93
C PHE A 716 0.15 -8.95 -8.09
N ASP A 717 -1.04 -9.49 -7.88
CA ASP A 717 -2.16 -9.45 -8.83
C ASP A 717 -2.67 -8.01 -8.96
N SER A 718 -2.37 -7.39 -10.09
CA SER A 718 -2.65 -5.96 -10.30
C SER A 718 -3.97 -5.72 -11.03
N ASP A 719 -4.60 -6.75 -11.60
CA ASP A 719 -5.91 -6.66 -12.25
C ASP A 719 -7.02 -7.45 -11.54
N CYS A 720 -6.67 -8.14 -10.46
CA CYS A 720 -7.54 -8.89 -9.57
C CYS A 720 -8.14 -10.15 -10.22
N THR A 721 -7.52 -10.69 -11.26
CA THR A 721 -8.00 -11.89 -11.94
C THR A 721 -7.67 -13.19 -11.18
N GLN A 722 -6.88 -13.10 -10.11
CA GLN A 722 -6.31 -14.22 -9.35
C GLN A 722 -5.47 -15.15 -10.24
N SER A 723 -5.00 -14.63 -11.37
CA SER A 723 -4.27 -15.38 -12.38
C SER A 723 -3.11 -14.53 -12.88
N TRP A 724 -2.09 -15.16 -13.46
CA TRP A 724 -0.91 -14.42 -13.92
C TRP A 724 -1.15 -13.72 -15.27
N THR A 725 -1.64 -12.49 -15.21
CA THR A 725 -2.04 -11.65 -16.34
C THR A 725 -1.21 -10.37 -16.40
N CYS A 726 -1.43 -9.55 -17.44
CA CYS A 726 -0.84 -8.21 -17.48
C CYS A 726 -1.91 -7.28 -16.92
N PRO A 727 -1.67 -6.55 -15.82
CA PRO A 727 -0.39 -5.95 -15.45
C PRO A 727 0.25 -6.46 -14.14
N ASP A 728 0.17 -7.76 -13.86
CA ASP A 728 0.74 -8.31 -12.62
C ASP A 728 2.23 -8.07 -12.46
N LYS A 729 2.65 -8.09 -11.19
CA LYS A 729 4.03 -7.86 -10.79
C LYS A 729 4.60 -9.05 -10.07
N LEU A 730 5.91 -9.15 -10.10
CA LEU A 730 6.67 -10.24 -9.52
C LEU A 730 7.74 -9.68 -8.61
N TYR A 731 7.70 -10.11 -7.35
CA TYR A 731 8.62 -9.70 -6.31
C TYR A 731 9.46 -10.88 -5.87
N LEU A 732 10.71 -10.60 -5.53
CA LEU A 732 11.61 -11.55 -4.87
C LEU A 732 11.77 -11.10 -3.42
N GLN A 733 11.25 -11.92 -2.51
CA GLN A 733 11.09 -11.58 -1.11
C GLN A 733 12.34 -11.84 -0.28
N GLN A 734 12.59 -10.92 0.65
CA GLN A 734 13.63 -11.09 1.65
C GLN A 734 13.19 -11.96 2.80
N THR A 735 11.95 -11.75 3.24
CA THR A 735 11.32 -12.40 4.38
C THR A 735 10.01 -13.00 3.91
N LYS A 736 9.59 -14.10 4.52
CA LYS A 736 8.36 -14.79 4.13
C LYS A 736 7.13 -14.09 4.75
N TYR A 737 6.92 -12.83 4.40
CA TYR A 737 5.66 -12.13 4.63
C TYR A 737 4.84 -12.22 3.35
N ASP A 738 3.52 -12.36 3.42
CA ASP A 738 2.67 -12.39 2.21
C ASP A 738 2.39 -10.97 1.68
N PHE A 739 3.39 -10.08 1.73
CA PHE A 739 3.28 -8.65 1.43
C PHE A 739 4.59 -8.12 0.86
N VAL A 740 4.51 -7.07 0.04
CA VAL A 740 5.69 -6.34 -0.43
C VAL A 740 6.28 -5.55 0.73
N THR A 741 7.46 -5.93 1.21
CA THR A 741 8.15 -5.29 2.34
C THR A 741 9.45 -4.61 1.92
N ILE A 742 10.05 -3.83 2.81
CA ILE A 742 11.33 -3.16 2.56
C ILE A 742 12.40 -4.23 2.33
N GLY A 743 13.16 -4.08 1.24
CA GLY A 743 14.22 -5.03 0.87
C GLY A 743 13.85 -6.01 -0.23
N ASP A 744 12.56 -6.20 -0.48
CA ASP A 744 12.07 -7.03 -1.58
C ASP A 744 12.54 -6.47 -2.92
N GLU A 745 12.89 -7.34 -3.86
CA GLU A 745 13.39 -6.95 -5.17
C GLU A 745 12.29 -7.06 -6.22
N ARG A 746 12.11 -5.97 -7.00
CA ARG A 746 11.19 -5.95 -8.14
C ARG A 746 11.76 -6.78 -9.29
N LEU A 747 11.29 -8.02 -9.42
CA LEU A 747 11.73 -8.93 -10.48
C LEU A 747 11.06 -8.61 -11.81
N TYR A 748 9.75 -8.33 -11.78
CA TYR A 748 8.99 -7.85 -12.93
C TYR A 748 7.93 -6.85 -12.52
N ILE A 749 8.03 -5.65 -13.07
CA ILE A 749 6.99 -4.64 -13.12
C ILE A 749 6.71 -4.47 -14.61
N PRO A 750 5.48 -4.67 -15.09
CA PRO A 750 5.19 -4.36 -16.49
C PRO A 750 5.63 -2.92 -16.73
N ALA A 751 6.18 -2.65 -17.91
CA ALA A 751 6.23 -1.27 -18.34
C ALA A 751 4.80 -0.78 -18.19
N GLY A 752 4.57 0.16 -17.25
CA GLY A 752 3.23 0.70 -17.05
C GLY A 752 2.64 1.02 -18.40
N PRO A 753 1.30 1.01 -18.58
CA PRO A 753 0.73 1.50 -19.83
C PRO A 753 1.49 2.79 -20.08
N VAL A 754 2.28 2.81 -21.15
CA VAL A 754 3.06 3.98 -21.47
C VAL A 754 1.93 4.91 -21.82
N SER A 755 1.38 5.59 -20.81
CA SER A 755 0.50 6.72 -21.00
C SER A 755 1.41 7.53 -21.87
N ASP A 756 1.08 7.62 -23.16
CA ASP A 756 1.82 8.39 -24.15
C ASP A 756 2.35 9.57 -23.35
N ASP A 757 3.67 9.56 -23.08
CA ASP A 757 4.27 10.40 -22.06
C ASP A 757 3.59 11.76 -22.23
N PRO A 758 3.10 12.45 -21.18
CA PRO A 758 2.57 13.79 -21.41
C PRO A 758 3.61 14.67 -22.15
N CYS A 759 4.89 14.26 -22.20
CA CYS A 759 5.90 14.72 -23.16
C CYS A 759 5.80 14.15 -24.59
N ASP A 760 5.45 12.87 -24.85
CA ASP A 760 5.20 12.29 -26.19
C ASP A 760 4.00 12.90 -26.92
N ILE A 761 2.99 13.42 -26.20
CA ILE A 761 1.93 14.23 -26.84
C ILE A 761 2.55 15.47 -27.52
N TYR A 762 3.71 15.92 -27.03
CA TYR A 762 4.48 17.05 -27.56
C TYR A 762 5.81 16.67 -28.21
N ASP A 763 6.13 15.37 -28.30
CA ASP A 763 7.26 14.82 -29.03
C ASP A 763 6.69 13.95 -30.16
N ALA A 764 6.07 14.63 -31.12
CA ALA A 764 5.34 14.00 -32.21
C ALA A 764 6.24 13.16 -33.12
N ASP A 765 7.57 13.27 -32.97
CA ASP A 765 8.55 12.45 -33.68
C ASP A 765 9.30 11.42 -32.82
N GLY A 766 9.00 11.35 -31.51
CA GLY A 766 9.57 10.38 -30.57
C GLY A 766 11.09 10.51 -30.44
N SER A 767 11.62 11.73 -30.52
CA SER A 767 13.06 12.00 -30.49
C SER A 767 13.65 12.13 -29.09
N GLU A 768 12.82 12.05 -28.05
CA GLU A 768 13.10 12.39 -26.65
C GLU A 768 13.52 13.87 -26.46
N THR A 769 13.27 14.73 -27.46
CA THR A 769 13.63 16.14 -27.43
C THR A 769 12.52 17.01 -28.02
N ILE A 770 11.79 17.72 -27.15
CA ILE A 770 10.76 18.67 -27.59
C ILE A 770 11.39 19.78 -28.44
N GLU A 771 11.19 19.72 -29.75
CA GLU A 771 11.61 20.75 -30.69
C GLU A 771 10.64 21.94 -30.63
N LEU A 772 11.16 23.13 -30.98
CA LEU A 772 10.34 24.36 -31.00
C LEU A 772 9.10 24.22 -31.90
N SER A 773 9.17 23.41 -32.96
CA SER A 773 8.02 23.12 -33.83
C SER A 773 6.88 22.42 -33.12
N GLU A 774 7.17 21.59 -32.13
CA GLU A 774 6.18 20.78 -31.43
C GLU A 774 5.54 21.59 -30.30
N VAL A 775 6.33 22.42 -29.61
CA VAL A 775 5.80 23.48 -28.73
C VAL A 775 4.86 24.41 -29.49
N ILE A 776 5.20 24.75 -30.74
CA ILE A 776 4.36 25.58 -31.59
C ILE A 776 3.05 24.87 -31.97
N ALA A 777 3.09 23.58 -32.29
CA ALA A 777 1.91 22.78 -32.60
C ALA A 777 0.98 22.64 -31.39
N ALA A 778 1.54 22.41 -30.21
CA ALA A 778 0.81 22.37 -28.93
C ALA A 778 0.06 23.68 -28.63
N ILE A 779 0.71 24.82 -28.87
CA ILE A 779 0.11 26.13 -28.69
C ILE A 779 -1.02 26.36 -29.71
N ASP A 780 -0.82 25.96 -30.97
CA ASP A 780 -1.84 26.11 -32.02
C ASP A 780 -3.10 25.28 -31.69
N ASP A 781 -2.92 24.06 -31.21
CA ASP A 781 -3.99 23.14 -30.79
C ASP A 781 -4.74 23.67 -29.54
N TYR A 782 -3.99 24.11 -28.51
CA TYR A 782 -4.59 24.68 -27.30
C TYR A 782 -5.43 25.94 -27.55
N PHE A 783 -5.03 26.76 -28.53
CA PHE A 783 -5.77 27.96 -28.90
C PHE A 783 -6.84 27.71 -29.97
N ASP A 784 -7.02 26.50 -30.50
CA ASP A 784 -8.10 26.11 -31.43
C ASP A 784 -8.31 27.17 -32.55
N ASP A 785 -7.23 27.53 -33.25
CA ASP A 785 -7.18 28.58 -34.28
C ASP A 785 -7.55 30.02 -33.83
N LEU A 786 -7.70 30.30 -32.52
CA LEU A 786 -8.09 31.64 -32.02
C LEU A 786 -7.02 32.72 -32.22
N ILE A 787 -5.76 32.33 -32.42
CA ILE A 787 -4.64 33.24 -32.68
C ILE A 787 -3.87 32.74 -33.90
N GLU A 788 -3.80 33.55 -34.98
CA GLU A 788 -2.99 33.19 -36.14
C GLU A 788 -1.52 32.99 -35.73
N LEU A 789 -0.96 31.82 -36.01
CA LEU A 789 0.42 31.36 -35.74
C LEU A 789 1.50 32.42 -35.98
N GLU A 790 1.34 33.23 -37.04
CA GLU A 790 2.26 34.32 -37.42
C GLU A 790 2.35 35.39 -36.32
N THR A 791 1.29 35.58 -35.53
CA THR A 791 1.23 36.49 -34.38
C THR A 791 2.00 35.95 -33.18
N VAL A 792 1.98 34.64 -32.95
CA VAL A 792 2.74 34.00 -31.85
C VAL A 792 4.23 34.09 -32.15
N ILE A 793 4.62 33.78 -33.39
CA ILE A 793 6.01 33.88 -33.88
C ILE A 793 6.52 35.33 -33.77
N ASP A 794 5.75 36.32 -34.23
CA ASP A 794 6.12 37.75 -34.13
C ASP A 794 6.31 38.22 -32.66
N VAL A 795 5.56 37.66 -31.72
CA VAL A 795 5.68 37.99 -30.29
C VAL A 795 6.92 37.34 -29.68
N MET A 796 7.22 36.08 -30.03
CA MET A 796 8.41 35.37 -29.57
C MET A 796 9.68 35.99 -30.14
N ASP A 797 9.75 36.27 -31.44
CA ASP A 797 10.89 36.95 -32.07
C ASP A 797 11.15 38.33 -31.43
N CYS A 798 10.09 39.07 -31.07
CA CYS A 798 10.22 40.36 -30.39
C CYS A 798 10.65 40.26 -28.91
N TYR A 799 10.58 39.06 -28.31
CA TYR A 799 10.96 38.83 -26.90
C TYR A 799 12.38 38.25 -26.77
N PHE A 800 12.85 37.52 -27.79
CA PHE A 800 14.18 36.92 -27.84
C PHE A 800 15.26 37.77 -28.54
N ASP A 801 14.88 38.82 -29.27
CA ASP A 801 15.74 39.97 -29.65
C ASP A 801 15.78 41.06 -28.56
#